data_AF-A0AAW1LQW5-F1
#
_entry.id   AF-A0AAW1LQW5-F1
#
_cell.length_a   1.000
_cell.length_b   1.000
_cell.length_c   1.000
_cell.angle_alpha   90.00
_cell.angle_beta   90.00
_cell.angle_gamma   90.00
#
_symmetry.space_group_name_H-M   'P 1'
#
loop_
_entity.id
_entity.type
_entity.pdbx_description
1 polymer ?
#
loop_
_entity_poly.entity_id
_entity_poly.type
_entity_poly.pdbx_seq_one_letter_code
_entity_poly.pdbx_strand_id
1 'polypeptide(L)'
;MPVISERDRPSPYLIFRFCYSDDARTLGFTVLVDMRGATWSTVKPILKALHEHFPPGAVHQALIVKPDNFWQKQRTSLGSHKYKFETNMISLEALPKIIDTSQLTSDLEGTLSYDHANWLETRLAVEEFSWQAADLLDRLDDLQEDLSRSDFADDVSGAKHKIDLHNEMKKKIMKAPVEDIDLLGQRLLQKVCGNDTGQGGGGGGGGGGGGGGGGDGGGGRDPESPSGSSTDGDIKNLVLQNLEAVHSSQQHLLQLWHHKKLKLDQCFQLRLFEQDCEKMFDWICHNRDVFLLNYVEIGHTYQLAKQLQEEHRHFTMSSMNVYVNINRILSVASRLIEGGHYAATHIRSVAGRLDRTWKDFAAGLEERTAVLALSVIFHHKAEQYVDNVSAWNGACENTNIPTEIMMLENAIHQHQNLYESMCQAYTEVHSTSKKLLYQLDHLVQVCNQPGTDRKHNENSSNYENRPGGNPAADYSEGASHVLAVIHQILNHHRALEQKWHAKKIKLHQRLALRLFQEDVKQVLDWLSNHGEVFIRKNTGIGRNLQKARVYQKSHEHFENVAQNTYTNADKLLAAAEELARTGECDPKEIYSVAQELEAHVTSFAARVEQRRRRLDLAVLFYTQEKELSTWVDELRQELQNDESIAEALDATERLLEQTAQHRDQSLDACASTIAQGEALLQELR
;
A
#
# COMPACT_ATOMS: atom_id res chain seq x y z
N MET A 1 -51.40 -15.18 -63.39
CA MET A 1 -51.85 -14.29 -64.50
C MET A 1 -51.32 -14.72 -65.88
N PRO A 2 -52.02 -14.48 -67.03
CA PRO A 2 -53.31 -13.83 -67.16
C PRO A 2 -54.45 -14.68 -67.74
N VAL A 3 -55.61 -14.18 -67.36
CA VAL A 3 -57.00 -14.32 -67.80
C VAL A 3 -57.19 -14.10 -69.30
N ILE A 4 -58.13 -14.83 -69.90
CA ILE A 4 -58.92 -14.32 -71.03
C ILE A 4 -60.40 -14.48 -70.66
N SER A 5 -61.05 -13.37 -70.36
CA SER A 5 -62.50 -13.25 -70.35
C SER A 5 -62.83 -11.78 -70.58
N GLU A 6 -63.52 -11.51 -71.67
CA GLU A 6 -64.19 -10.23 -71.92
C GLU A 6 -65.69 -10.49 -71.97
N ARG A 7 -66.45 -9.70 -71.21
CA ARG A 7 -67.91 -9.72 -71.16
C ARG A 7 -68.47 -9.17 -72.46
N ASP A 8 -68.95 -10.07 -73.30
CA ASP A 8 -70.30 -10.09 -73.88
C ASP A 8 -70.39 -11.35 -74.77
N ARG A 9 -71.43 -12.19 -74.59
CA ARG A 9 -71.60 -13.56 -75.15
C ARG A 9 -71.03 -13.75 -76.58
N PRO A 10 -70.56 -14.94 -77.03
CA PRO A 10 -70.49 -16.26 -76.39
C PRO A 10 -69.04 -16.82 -76.48
N SER A 11 -68.20 -16.51 -75.50
CA SER A 11 -66.83 -17.04 -75.45
C SER A 11 -66.78 -18.39 -74.72
N PRO A 12 -65.91 -19.32 -75.14
CA PRO A 12 -65.83 -20.64 -74.55
C PRO A 12 -65.36 -20.54 -73.09
N TYR A 13 -66.09 -21.18 -72.18
CA TYR A 13 -65.68 -21.29 -70.79
C TYR A 13 -64.53 -22.28 -70.66
N LEU A 14 -63.54 -21.92 -69.85
CA LEU A 14 -62.47 -22.80 -69.43
C LEU A 14 -62.59 -22.96 -67.92
N ILE A 15 -63.16 -24.07 -67.47
CA ILE A 15 -63.28 -24.38 -66.04
C ILE A 15 -62.02 -25.13 -65.64
N PHE A 16 -61.18 -24.50 -64.82
CA PHE A 16 -60.10 -25.18 -64.12
C PHE A 16 -60.50 -25.42 -62.68
N ARG A 17 -60.48 -26.69 -62.26
CA ARG A 17 -60.43 -27.04 -60.85
C ARG A 17 -59.11 -27.77 -60.59
N PHE A 18 -58.25 -27.15 -59.81
CA PHE A 18 -57.03 -27.79 -59.34
C PHE A 18 -57.39 -28.68 -58.14
N CYS A 19 -57.13 -29.98 -58.26
CA CYS A 19 -57.16 -30.90 -57.13
C CYS A 19 -55.77 -30.84 -56.48
N TYR A 20 -55.68 -30.27 -55.28
CA TYR A 20 -54.40 -29.95 -54.62
C TYR A 20 -53.90 -31.04 -53.66
N SER A 21 -54.39 -32.28 -53.73
CA SER A 21 -53.66 -33.37 -53.07
C SER A 21 -52.45 -33.74 -53.94
N ASP A 22 -51.28 -33.91 -53.32
CA ASP A 22 -50.07 -34.34 -54.04
C ASP A 22 -50.29 -35.65 -54.81
N ASP A 23 -51.15 -36.53 -54.28
CA ASP A 23 -51.59 -37.76 -54.93
C ASP A 23 -52.38 -37.49 -56.22
N ALA A 24 -53.29 -36.51 -56.23
CA ALA A 24 -54.09 -36.16 -57.41
C ALA A 24 -53.30 -35.39 -58.47
N ARG A 25 -52.25 -34.66 -58.07
CA ARG A 25 -51.40 -33.89 -58.98
C ARG A 25 -50.63 -34.77 -59.97
N THR A 26 -50.37 -36.03 -59.60
CA THR A 26 -49.71 -37.02 -60.47
C THR A 26 -50.62 -37.59 -61.57
N LEU A 27 -51.94 -37.44 -61.45
CA LEU A 27 -52.93 -37.98 -62.38
C LEU A 27 -53.18 -37.08 -63.60
N GLY A 28 -52.67 -35.85 -63.57
CA GLY A 28 -53.01 -34.81 -64.53
C GLY A 28 -54.47 -34.34 -64.40
N PHE A 29 -54.85 -33.32 -65.15
CA PHE A 29 -56.21 -32.78 -65.14
C PHE A 29 -56.84 -32.83 -66.53
N THR A 30 -58.16 -33.05 -66.55
CA THR A 30 -58.98 -32.94 -67.76
C THR A 30 -59.46 -31.50 -67.91
N VAL A 31 -59.21 -30.89 -69.06
CA VAL A 31 -59.67 -29.53 -69.36
C VAL A 31 -60.97 -29.59 -70.15
N LEU A 32 -62.00 -28.93 -69.65
CA LEU A 32 -63.26 -28.80 -70.37
C LEU A 32 -63.34 -27.44 -71.05
N VAL A 33 -63.54 -27.44 -72.37
CA VAL A 33 -63.69 -26.24 -73.20
C VAL A 33 -65.08 -26.23 -73.81
N ASP A 34 -65.93 -25.28 -73.41
CA ASP A 34 -67.27 -25.18 -73.97
C ASP A 34 -67.30 -24.43 -75.29
N MET A 35 -67.40 -25.13 -76.44
CA MET A 35 -67.45 -24.51 -77.76
C MET A 35 -68.88 -24.25 -78.26
N ARG A 36 -69.95 -24.52 -77.48
CA ARG A 36 -71.36 -24.41 -77.92
C ARG A 36 -71.75 -23.01 -78.43
N GLY A 37 -71.01 -21.99 -78.01
CA GLY A 37 -71.19 -20.60 -78.44
C GLY A 37 -70.04 -20.01 -79.27
N ALA A 38 -68.96 -20.76 -79.49
CA ALA A 38 -67.71 -20.23 -80.03
C ALA A 38 -67.32 -20.86 -81.37
N THR A 39 -66.21 -20.41 -81.97
CA THR A 39 -65.63 -21.04 -83.17
C THR A 39 -64.30 -21.71 -82.86
N TRP A 40 -63.85 -22.60 -83.75
CA TRP A 40 -62.52 -23.20 -83.66
C TRP A 40 -61.39 -22.16 -83.55
N SER A 41 -61.55 -20.98 -84.15
CA SER A 41 -60.57 -19.88 -84.05
C SER A 41 -60.40 -19.34 -82.63
N THR A 42 -61.41 -19.49 -81.77
CA THR A 42 -61.41 -19.08 -80.35
C THR A 42 -60.86 -20.19 -79.44
N VAL A 43 -61.11 -21.46 -79.79
CA VAL A 43 -60.63 -22.62 -79.01
C VAL A 43 -59.15 -22.92 -79.28
N LYS A 44 -58.66 -22.70 -80.52
CA LYS A 44 -57.27 -22.98 -80.89
C LYS A 44 -56.24 -22.24 -80.01
N PRO A 45 -56.38 -20.93 -79.70
CA PRO A 45 -55.50 -20.23 -78.76
C PRO A 45 -55.49 -20.85 -77.36
N ILE A 46 -56.64 -21.32 -76.87
CA ILE A 46 -56.76 -21.96 -75.55
C ILE A 46 -55.97 -23.27 -75.52
N LEU A 47 -56.16 -24.14 -76.51
CA LEU A 47 -55.41 -25.40 -76.61
C LEU A 47 -53.91 -25.17 -76.81
N LYS A 48 -53.53 -24.11 -77.56
CA LYS A 48 -52.14 -23.68 -77.70
C LYS A 48 -51.57 -23.21 -76.36
N ALA A 49 -52.31 -22.41 -75.60
CA ALA A 49 -51.89 -21.95 -74.27
C ALA A 49 -51.68 -23.12 -73.30
N LEU A 50 -52.60 -24.10 -73.29
CA LEU A 50 -52.45 -25.34 -72.53
C LEU A 50 -51.19 -26.11 -72.91
N HIS A 51 -50.88 -26.20 -74.20
CA HIS A 51 -49.72 -26.91 -74.71
C HIS A 51 -48.37 -26.23 -74.40
N GLU A 52 -48.35 -24.89 -74.41
CA GLU A 52 -47.15 -24.10 -74.18
C GLU A 52 -46.81 -23.97 -72.70
N HIS A 53 -47.82 -23.76 -71.83
CA HIS A 53 -47.60 -23.34 -70.45
C HIS A 53 -47.68 -24.48 -69.43
N PHE A 54 -48.28 -25.63 -69.77
CA PHE A 54 -48.31 -26.78 -68.87
C PHE A 54 -47.22 -27.80 -69.21
N PRO A 55 -46.56 -28.37 -68.18
CA PRO A 55 -45.55 -29.42 -68.40
C PRO A 55 -46.19 -30.68 -69.00
N PRO A 56 -45.41 -31.49 -69.74
CA PRO A 56 -45.90 -32.75 -70.30
C PRO A 56 -46.51 -33.65 -69.22
N GLY A 57 -47.68 -34.21 -69.47
CA GLY A 57 -48.39 -35.08 -68.52
C GLY A 57 -49.28 -34.35 -67.50
N ALA A 58 -49.22 -33.02 -67.39
CA ALA A 58 -50.10 -32.28 -66.49
C ALA A 58 -51.53 -32.15 -67.04
N VAL A 59 -51.70 -31.92 -68.35
CA VAL A 59 -53.00 -32.00 -69.02
C VAL A 59 -53.17 -33.44 -69.50
N HIS A 60 -54.15 -34.15 -68.96
CA HIS A 60 -54.45 -35.52 -69.37
C HIS A 60 -55.17 -35.53 -70.72
N GLN A 61 -56.25 -34.76 -70.83
CA GLN A 61 -57.03 -34.57 -72.06
C GLN A 61 -57.76 -33.23 -72.03
N ALA A 62 -58.13 -32.72 -73.21
CA ALA A 62 -59.03 -31.59 -73.36
C ALA A 62 -60.34 -32.05 -74.04
N LEU A 63 -61.44 -31.95 -73.31
CA LEU A 63 -62.78 -32.24 -73.79
C LEU A 63 -63.39 -30.96 -74.34
N ILE A 64 -63.86 -30.99 -75.58
CA ILE A 64 -64.41 -29.82 -76.28
C ILE A 64 -65.90 -30.07 -76.48
N VAL A 65 -66.73 -29.32 -75.78
CA VAL A 65 -68.19 -29.43 -75.88
C VAL A 65 -68.63 -28.81 -77.19
N LYS A 66 -69.15 -29.62 -78.11
CA LYS A 66 -69.60 -29.14 -79.43
C LYS A 66 -71.06 -28.64 -79.35
N PRO A 67 -71.47 -27.70 -80.22
CA PRO A 67 -72.88 -27.38 -80.39
C PRO A 67 -73.64 -28.52 -81.08
N ASP A 68 -74.82 -28.87 -80.57
CA ASP A 68 -75.66 -29.95 -81.13
C ASP A 68 -76.64 -29.46 -82.23
N ASN A 69 -76.70 -28.15 -82.49
CA ASN A 69 -77.54 -27.56 -83.54
C ASN A 69 -77.07 -27.90 -84.96
N PHE A 70 -77.96 -28.45 -85.80
CA PHE A 70 -77.69 -28.91 -87.18
C PHE A 70 -77.03 -27.84 -88.06
N TRP A 71 -77.41 -26.56 -87.93
CA TRP A 71 -76.86 -25.44 -88.70
C TRP A 71 -75.45 -24.98 -88.27
N GLN A 72 -74.92 -25.45 -87.13
CA GLN A 72 -73.59 -25.05 -86.64
C GLN A 72 -72.48 -26.07 -86.95
N LYS A 73 -72.81 -27.26 -87.49
CA LYS A 73 -71.86 -28.34 -87.81
C LYS A 73 -70.76 -27.97 -88.83
N GLN A 74 -70.93 -26.94 -89.66
CA GLN A 74 -69.87 -26.47 -90.57
C GLN A 74 -68.76 -25.65 -89.87
N ARG A 75 -68.96 -25.23 -88.61
CA ARG A 75 -68.01 -24.36 -87.87
C ARG A 75 -67.03 -25.13 -86.97
N THR A 76 -67.08 -26.47 -86.98
CA THR A 76 -66.40 -27.36 -86.03
C THR A 76 -65.38 -28.31 -86.68
N SER A 77 -64.57 -27.86 -87.66
CA SER A 77 -63.47 -28.69 -88.18
C SER A 77 -62.25 -28.58 -87.27
N LEU A 78 -61.87 -29.68 -86.61
CA LEU A 78 -60.61 -29.74 -85.88
C LEU A 78 -59.45 -29.55 -86.86
N GLY A 79 -58.68 -28.48 -86.70
CA GLY A 79 -57.42 -28.33 -87.43
C GLY A 79 -56.42 -29.41 -86.98
N SER A 80 -55.68 -30.01 -87.92
CA SER A 80 -54.64 -31.02 -87.64
C SER A 80 -53.45 -30.38 -86.90
N HIS A 81 -53.56 -30.20 -85.59
CA HIS A 81 -52.46 -29.77 -84.71
C HIS A 81 -52.26 -30.84 -83.63
N LYS A 82 -51.03 -31.30 -83.45
CA LYS A 82 -50.68 -32.34 -82.48
C LYS A 82 -50.31 -31.68 -81.15
N TYR A 83 -51.22 -31.74 -80.18
CA TYR A 83 -50.98 -31.24 -78.82
C TYR A 83 -50.26 -32.31 -77.96
N LYS A 84 -49.80 -31.92 -76.76
CA LYS A 84 -49.12 -32.81 -75.80
C LYS A 84 -50.09 -33.71 -75.03
N PHE A 85 -51.38 -33.55 -75.30
CA PHE A 85 -52.51 -34.17 -74.62
C PHE A 85 -53.60 -34.49 -75.66
N GLU A 86 -54.49 -35.40 -75.31
CA GLU A 86 -55.57 -35.81 -76.21
C GLU A 86 -56.67 -34.73 -76.29
N THR A 87 -57.30 -34.57 -77.46
CA THR A 87 -58.41 -33.62 -77.65
C THR A 87 -59.63 -34.36 -78.19
N ASN A 88 -60.72 -34.38 -77.43
CA ASN A 88 -61.93 -35.11 -77.77
C ASN A 88 -63.13 -34.17 -77.88
N MET A 89 -63.90 -34.26 -78.98
CA MET A 89 -65.14 -33.49 -79.15
C MET A 89 -66.35 -34.28 -78.68
N ILE A 90 -67.10 -33.71 -77.73
CA ILE A 90 -68.15 -34.42 -76.98
C ILE A 90 -69.43 -33.58 -77.01
N SER A 91 -70.61 -34.22 -77.07
CA SER A 91 -71.90 -33.54 -76.93
C SER A 91 -72.19 -33.23 -75.46
N LEU A 92 -73.09 -32.28 -75.20
CA LEU A 92 -73.45 -31.90 -73.83
C LEU A 92 -73.94 -33.10 -73.01
N GLU A 93 -74.83 -33.91 -73.59
CA GLU A 93 -75.45 -35.09 -72.97
C GLU A 93 -74.45 -36.20 -72.57
N ALA A 94 -73.22 -36.16 -73.09
CA ALA A 94 -72.19 -37.16 -72.81
C ALA A 94 -71.25 -36.74 -71.66
N LEU A 95 -71.29 -35.47 -71.21
CA LEU A 95 -70.42 -34.99 -70.13
C LEU A 95 -70.64 -35.69 -68.79
N PRO A 96 -71.89 -35.91 -68.31
CA PRO A 96 -72.12 -36.57 -67.01
C PRO A 96 -71.67 -38.03 -66.96
N LYS A 97 -71.39 -38.65 -68.13
CA LYS A 97 -70.88 -40.03 -68.24
C LYS A 97 -69.36 -40.11 -68.11
N ILE A 98 -68.67 -38.97 -68.20
CA ILE A 98 -67.21 -38.87 -68.29
C ILE A 98 -66.65 -38.03 -67.14
N ILE A 99 -67.38 -37.00 -66.71
CA ILE A 99 -67.04 -36.13 -65.57
C ILE A 99 -68.15 -36.25 -64.54
N ASP A 100 -67.77 -36.39 -63.27
CA ASP A 100 -68.70 -36.38 -62.15
C ASP A 100 -69.51 -35.07 -62.12
N THR A 101 -70.82 -35.16 -61.93
CA THR A 101 -71.73 -34.00 -61.96
C THR A 101 -71.41 -32.97 -60.88
N SER A 102 -70.76 -33.35 -59.78
CA SER A 102 -70.26 -32.42 -58.75
C SER A 102 -69.08 -31.54 -59.20
N GLN A 103 -68.48 -31.84 -60.34
CA GLN A 103 -67.37 -31.09 -60.94
C GLN A 103 -67.77 -30.28 -62.16
N LEU A 104 -69.03 -30.40 -62.61
CA LEU A 104 -69.60 -29.63 -63.71
C LEU A 104 -70.46 -28.50 -63.16
N THR A 105 -70.43 -27.33 -63.80
CA THR A 105 -71.29 -26.19 -63.46
C THR A 105 -72.72 -26.43 -63.93
N SER A 106 -73.68 -25.65 -63.43
CA SER A 106 -75.11 -25.85 -63.73
C SER A 106 -75.46 -25.68 -65.22
N ASP A 107 -74.71 -24.87 -65.97
CA ASP A 107 -74.82 -24.69 -67.43
C ASP A 107 -74.26 -25.88 -68.25
N LEU A 108 -73.59 -26.81 -67.57
CA LEU A 108 -73.04 -28.07 -68.08
C LEU A 108 -73.70 -29.29 -67.42
N GLU A 109 -74.92 -29.13 -66.89
CA GLU A 109 -75.72 -30.18 -66.26
C GLU A 109 -75.12 -30.76 -64.96
N GLY A 110 -74.33 -29.96 -64.23
CA GLY A 110 -73.76 -30.34 -62.94
C GLY A 110 -74.24 -29.54 -61.74
N THR A 111 -73.63 -29.80 -60.59
CA THR A 111 -73.97 -29.19 -59.29
C THR A 111 -72.85 -28.32 -58.72
N LEU A 112 -71.77 -28.07 -59.46
CA LEU A 112 -70.67 -27.21 -59.05
C LEU A 112 -71.11 -25.74 -59.02
N SER A 113 -71.05 -25.13 -57.83
CA SER A 113 -71.17 -23.68 -57.67
C SER A 113 -69.86 -23.01 -58.09
N TYR A 114 -69.90 -22.25 -59.19
CA TYR A 114 -68.76 -21.52 -59.72
C TYR A 114 -69.18 -20.14 -60.21
N ASP A 115 -68.51 -19.10 -59.69
CA ASP A 115 -68.62 -17.74 -60.19
C ASP A 115 -67.25 -17.30 -60.71
N HIS A 116 -67.16 -17.16 -62.04
CA HIS A 116 -65.91 -16.77 -62.69
C HIS A 116 -65.44 -15.38 -62.29
N ALA A 117 -66.36 -14.42 -62.11
CA ALA A 117 -66.00 -13.05 -61.75
C ALA A 117 -65.46 -13.01 -60.32
N ASN A 118 -66.12 -13.71 -59.39
CA ASN A 118 -65.65 -13.82 -58.01
C ASN A 118 -64.32 -14.60 -57.92
N TRP A 119 -64.18 -15.71 -58.66
CA TRP A 119 -62.92 -16.46 -58.73
C TRP A 119 -61.77 -15.60 -59.24
N LEU A 120 -62.01 -14.84 -60.31
CA LEU A 120 -61.00 -13.98 -60.91
C LEU A 120 -60.57 -12.87 -59.95
N GLU A 121 -61.53 -12.16 -59.36
CA GLU A 121 -61.26 -11.08 -58.42
C GLU A 121 -60.56 -11.59 -57.14
N THR A 122 -60.95 -12.76 -56.64
CA THR A 122 -60.27 -13.42 -55.51
C THR A 122 -58.86 -13.83 -55.88
N ARG A 123 -58.65 -14.40 -57.08
CA ARG A 123 -57.31 -14.79 -57.55
C ARG A 123 -56.40 -13.58 -57.72
N LEU A 124 -56.92 -12.49 -58.28
CA LEU A 124 -56.24 -11.19 -58.39
C LEU A 124 -55.80 -10.68 -57.02
N ALA A 125 -56.69 -10.66 -56.04
CA ALA A 125 -56.39 -10.23 -54.68
C ALA A 125 -55.37 -11.14 -53.98
N VAL A 126 -55.41 -12.47 -54.22
CA VAL A 126 -54.40 -13.41 -53.72
C VAL A 126 -53.03 -13.13 -54.34
N GLU A 127 -52.96 -12.93 -55.66
CA GLU A 127 -51.71 -12.64 -56.35
C GLU A 127 -51.11 -11.30 -55.89
N GLU A 128 -51.93 -10.26 -55.74
CA GLU A 128 -51.53 -8.96 -55.22
C GLU A 128 -51.00 -9.06 -53.77
N PHE A 129 -51.76 -9.70 -52.88
CA PHE A 129 -51.35 -9.92 -51.49
C PHE A 129 -50.04 -10.72 -51.42
N SER A 130 -49.95 -11.83 -52.16
CA SER A 130 -48.77 -12.70 -52.13
C SER A 130 -47.53 -11.98 -52.63
N TRP A 131 -47.67 -11.17 -53.69
CA TRP A 131 -46.56 -10.38 -54.22
C TRP A 131 -46.11 -9.30 -53.23
N GLN A 132 -47.03 -8.54 -52.65
CA GLN A 132 -46.67 -7.50 -51.68
C GLN A 132 -46.10 -8.07 -50.38
N ALA A 133 -46.61 -9.21 -49.91
CA ALA A 133 -46.06 -9.92 -48.76
C ALA A 133 -44.65 -10.44 -49.03
N ALA A 134 -44.40 -11.02 -50.23
CA ALA A 134 -43.07 -11.47 -50.63
C ALA A 134 -42.07 -10.30 -50.77
N ASP A 135 -42.46 -9.19 -51.41
CA ASP A 135 -41.61 -7.98 -51.52
C ASP A 135 -41.26 -7.42 -50.14
N LEU A 136 -42.23 -7.41 -49.21
CA LEU A 136 -41.96 -6.96 -47.84
C LEU A 136 -41.01 -7.92 -47.11
N LEU A 137 -41.18 -9.23 -47.26
CA LEU A 137 -40.29 -10.22 -46.66
C LEU A 137 -38.85 -10.08 -47.19
N ASP A 138 -38.67 -9.93 -48.50
CA ASP A 138 -37.34 -9.70 -49.10
C ASP A 138 -36.69 -8.43 -48.52
N ARG A 139 -37.46 -7.35 -48.36
CA ARG A 139 -36.98 -6.09 -47.75
C ARG A 139 -36.63 -6.25 -46.26
N LEU A 140 -37.36 -7.07 -45.51
CA LEU A 140 -37.06 -7.36 -44.11
C LEU A 140 -35.79 -8.21 -44.00
N ASP A 141 -35.57 -9.14 -44.92
CA ASP A 141 -34.37 -9.95 -45.02
C ASP A 141 -33.13 -9.10 -45.36
N ASP A 142 -33.24 -8.13 -46.27
CA ASP A 142 -32.16 -7.16 -46.56
C ASP A 142 -31.76 -6.37 -45.30
N LEU A 143 -32.75 -5.88 -44.54
CA LEU A 143 -32.49 -5.17 -43.28
C LEU A 143 -31.89 -6.09 -42.22
N GLN A 144 -32.26 -7.37 -42.22
CA GLN A 144 -31.68 -8.38 -41.34
C GLN A 144 -30.20 -8.60 -41.68
N GLU A 145 -29.85 -8.69 -42.97
CA GLU A 145 -28.46 -8.82 -43.41
C GLU A 145 -27.63 -7.59 -42.94
N ASP A 146 -28.12 -6.38 -43.17
CA ASP A 146 -27.48 -5.14 -42.71
C ASP A 146 -27.30 -5.10 -41.17
N LEU A 147 -28.28 -5.61 -40.41
CA LEU A 147 -28.16 -5.74 -38.96
C LEU A 147 -27.18 -6.85 -38.54
N SER A 148 -27.03 -7.91 -39.33
CA SER A 148 -26.11 -9.01 -39.00
C SER A 148 -24.64 -8.65 -39.18
N ARG A 149 -24.33 -7.63 -40.00
CA ARG A 149 -22.94 -7.16 -40.23
C ARG A 149 -22.29 -6.68 -38.92
N SER A 150 -21.15 -7.27 -38.60
CA SER A 150 -20.44 -7.06 -37.34
C SER A 150 -19.23 -6.15 -37.53
N ASP A 151 -19.47 -4.83 -37.51
CA ASP A 151 -18.42 -3.81 -37.68
C ASP A 151 -18.39 -2.88 -36.46
N PHE A 152 -17.57 -3.22 -35.47
CA PHE A 152 -17.28 -2.31 -34.36
C PHE A 152 -16.23 -1.28 -34.81
N ALA A 153 -16.35 -0.06 -34.30
CA ALA A 153 -15.41 1.01 -34.60
C ALA A 153 -14.20 0.98 -33.65
N ASP A 154 -13.05 1.45 -34.13
CA ASP A 154 -11.82 1.45 -33.35
C ASP A 154 -11.66 2.63 -32.40
N ASP A 155 -12.45 3.69 -32.57
CA ASP A 155 -12.41 4.91 -31.76
C ASP A 155 -13.81 5.38 -31.27
N VAL A 156 -13.81 6.35 -30.36
CA VAL A 156 -15.03 6.91 -29.75
C VAL A 156 -15.95 7.59 -30.79
N SER A 157 -15.37 8.27 -31.78
CA SER A 157 -16.12 9.01 -32.80
C SER A 157 -16.84 8.04 -33.75
N GLY A 158 -16.13 7.03 -34.23
CA GLY A 158 -16.66 5.96 -35.06
C GLY A 158 -17.72 5.12 -34.31
N ALA A 159 -17.51 4.83 -33.03
CA ALA A 159 -18.49 4.09 -32.23
C ALA A 159 -19.80 4.88 -32.07
N LYS A 160 -19.70 6.20 -31.84
CA LYS A 160 -20.85 7.10 -31.81
C LYS A 160 -21.57 7.15 -33.16
N HIS A 161 -20.82 7.27 -34.25
CA HIS A 161 -21.40 7.28 -35.59
C HIS A 161 -22.15 5.98 -35.92
N LYS A 162 -21.61 4.81 -35.53
CA LYS A 162 -22.29 3.52 -35.69
C LYS A 162 -23.59 3.42 -34.88
N ILE A 163 -23.65 4.01 -33.67
CA ILE A 163 -24.89 4.12 -32.89
C ILE A 163 -25.92 4.99 -33.63
N ASP A 164 -25.49 6.10 -34.23
CA ASP A 164 -26.38 6.98 -34.98
C ASP A 164 -26.97 6.26 -36.22
N LEU A 165 -26.14 5.56 -37.00
CA LEU A 165 -26.62 4.72 -38.12
C LEU A 165 -27.59 3.63 -37.63
N HIS A 166 -27.31 3.00 -36.49
CA HIS A 166 -28.19 1.98 -35.92
C HIS A 166 -29.55 2.54 -35.51
N ASN A 167 -29.59 3.77 -35.01
CA ASN A 167 -30.84 4.48 -34.72
C ASN A 167 -31.62 4.83 -36.00
N GLU A 168 -30.94 5.10 -37.11
CA GLU A 168 -31.59 5.27 -38.42
C GLU A 168 -32.17 3.96 -38.93
N MET A 169 -31.48 2.84 -38.75
CA MET A 169 -32.01 1.51 -39.09
C MET A 169 -33.32 1.21 -38.35
N LYS A 170 -33.44 1.60 -37.07
CA LYS A 170 -34.72 1.50 -36.35
C LYS A 170 -35.85 2.22 -37.07
N LYS A 171 -35.59 3.42 -37.59
CA LYS A 171 -36.60 4.21 -38.31
C LYS A 171 -37.02 3.51 -39.61
N LYS A 172 -36.11 2.80 -40.29
CA LYS A 172 -36.44 2.01 -41.48
C LYS A 172 -37.33 0.81 -41.14
N ILE A 173 -37.01 0.08 -40.07
CA ILE A 173 -37.80 -1.07 -39.58
C ILE A 173 -39.23 -0.64 -39.22
N MET A 174 -39.37 0.47 -38.48
CA MET A 174 -40.68 1.00 -38.07
C MET A 174 -41.52 1.58 -39.21
N LYS A 175 -40.89 1.90 -40.36
CA LYS A 175 -41.57 2.40 -41.56
C LYS A 175 -41.93 1.29 -42.55
N ALA A 176 -41.59 0.03 -42.25
CA ALA A 176 -41.98 -1.10 -43.07
C ALA A 176 -43.53 -1.22 -43.07
N PRO A 177 -44.19 -1.34 -44.24
CA PRO A 177 -45.65 -1.30 -44.37
C PRO A 177 -46.34 -2.60 -43.93
N VAL A 178 -46.04 -3.09 -42.71
CA VAL A 178 -46.64 -4.33 -42.16
C VAL A 178 -48.16 -4.17 -41.98
N GLU A 179 -48.61 -3.01 -41.50
CA GLU A 179 -50.03 -2.70 -41.34
C GLU A 179 -50.81 -2.73 -42.66
N ASP A 180 -50.16 -2.37 -43.78
CA ASP A 180 -50.78 -2.41 -45.11
C ASP A 180 -50.97 -3.86 -45.57
N ILE A 181 -49.99 -4.74 -45.32
CA ILE A 181 -50.10 -6.18 -45.60
C ILE A 181 -51.16 -6.83 -44.71
N ASP A 182 -51.25 -6.44 -43.44
CA ASP A 182 -52.31 -6.87 -42.52
C ASP A 182 -53.70 -6.52 -43.06
N LEU A 183 -53.88 -5.27 -43.52
CA LEU A 183 -55.16 -4.82 -44.06
C LEU A 183 -55.54 -5.58 -45.34
N LEU A 184 -54.57 -5.82 -46.24
CA LEU A 184 -54.79 -6.63 -47.44
C LEU A 184 -55.14 -8.08 -47.10
N GLY A 185 -54.40 -8.68 -46.17
CA GLY A 185 -54.64 -10.05 -45.70
C GLY A 185 -56.01 -10.19 -45.02
N GLN A 186 -56.38 -9.26 -44.14
CA GLN A 186 -57.70 -9.24 -43.47
C GLN A 186 -58.85 -9.09 -44.48
N ARG A 187 -58.70 -8.18 -45.46
CA ARG A 187 -59.70 -8.02 -46.52
C ARG A 187 -59.87 -9.30 -47.33
N LEU A 188 -58.76 -9.98 -47.64
CA LEU A 188 -58.78 -11.23 -48.38
C LEU A 188 -59.39 -12.38 -47.55
N LEU A 189 -59.06 -12.47 -46.27
CA LEU A 189 -59.67 -13.43 -45.33
C LEU A 189 -61.16 -13.19 -45.17
N GLN A 190 -61.60 -11.93 -45.04
CA GLN A 190 -63.02 -11.59 -44.96
C GLN A 190 -63.78 -11.99 -46.23
N LYS A 191 -63.14 -11.85 -47.40
CA LYS A 191 -63.72 -12.25 -48.69
C LYS A 191 -63.84 -13.77 -48.85
N VAL A 192 -62.85 -14.52 -48.35
CA VAL A 192 -62.78 -15.99 -48.47
C VAL A 192 -63.59 -16.71 -47.37
N CYS A 193 -63.71 -16.11 -46.18
CA CYS A 193 -64.49 -16.64 -45.05
C CYS A 193 -65.93 -16.09 -44.97
N GLY A 194 -66.29 -15.14 -45.84
CA GLY A 194 -67.55 -14.40 -45.78
C GLY A 194 -68.69 -15.03 -46.55
N ASN A 195 -69.38 -15.98 -45.91
CA ASN A 195 -70.86 -16.01 -45.95
C ASN A 195 -71.51 -16.63 -44.68
N ASP A 196 -70.80 -16.72 -43.55
CA ASP A 196 -71.35 -17.30 -42.31
C ASP A 196 -71.22 -16.39 -41.09
N THR A 197 -71.71 -15.15 -41.21
CA THR A 197 -71.97 -14.30 -40.04
C THR A 197 -73.39 -13.76 -40.09
N GLY A 198 -74.30 -14.55 -39.51
CA GLY A 198 -75.59 -14.09 -39.04
C GLY A 198 -75.42 -12.94 -38.05
N GLN A 199 -76.08 -11.86 -38.40
CA GLN A 199 -76.32 -10.63 -37.66
C GLN A 199 -76.91 -10.89 -36.26
N GLY A 200 -76.28 -10.35 -35.21
CA GLY A 200 -76.82 -10.33 -33.85
C GLY A 200 -76.08 -9.30 -33.00
N GLY A 201 -76.65 -8.10 -32.87
CA GLY A 201 -76.01 -6.96 -32.24
C GLY A 201 -76.14 -6.87 -30.73
N GLY A 202 -75.29 -6.00 -30.15
CA GLY A 202 -75.64 -5.17 -29.00
C GLY A 202 -75.13 -5.62 -27.62
N GLY A 203 -74.30 -4.76 -27.01
CA GLY A 203 -74.40 -4.48 -25.57
C GLY A 203 -73.15 -4.70 -24.71
N GLY A 204 -72.53 -3.58 -24.29
CA GLY A 204 -72.23 -3.34 -22.87
C GLY A 204 -70.99 -3.98 -22.22
N GLY A 205 -69.95 -3.15 -22.07
CA GLY A 205 -69.16 -2.86 -20.86
C GLY A 205 -68.95 -3.90 -19.74
N GLY A 206 -67.73 -3.87 -19.19
CA GLY A 206 -67.49 -4.07 -17.75
C GLY A 206 -66.41 -5.08 -17.41
N GLY A 207 -65.39 -4.62 -16.67
CA GLY A 207 -64.26 -5.43 -16.23
C GLY A 207 -64.57 -6.48 -15.17
N GLY A 208 -63.54 -7.25 -14.80
CA GLY A 208 -63.45 -7.85 -13.46
C GLY A 208 -63.11 -9.33 -13.43
N GLY A 209 -61.83 -9.62 -13.17
CA GLY A 209 -61.35 -10.52 -12.11
C GLY A 209 -61.99 -11.90 -11.88
N GLY A 210 -61.16 -12.92 -12.05
CA GLY A 210 -60.85 -13.86 -10.95
C GLY A 210 -61.63 -15.17 -10.87
N GLY A 211 -60.86 -16.27 -10.85
CA GLY A 211 -61.13 -17.40 -9.95
C GLY A 211 -61.71 -18.68 -10.56
N GLY A 212 -60.86 -19.72 -10.60
CA GLY A 212 -61.18 -21.00 -9.96
C GLY A 212 -62.00 -22.05 -10.73
N GLY A 213 -61.36 -23.21 -10.93
CA GLY A 213 -61.97 -24.50 -10.56
C GLY A 213 -62.64 -25.32 -11.67
N GLY A 214 -61.97 -26.43 -12.03
CA GLY A 214 -62.52 -27.79 -12.08
C GLY A 214 -63.70 -28.11 -13.01
N GLY A 215 -63.56 -29.18 -13.79
CA GLY A 215 -64.72 -29.83 -14.40
C GLY A 215 -64.36 -30.73 -15.57
N ASP A 216 -64.16 -32.00 -15.27
CA ASP A 216 -64.21 -33.12 -16.21
C ASP A 216 -65.64 -33.25 -16.79
N GLY A 217 -65.77 -33.66 -18.05
CA GLY A 217 -67.09 -33.82 -18.67
C GLY A 217 -67.05 -33.93 -20.19
N GLY A 218 -67.06 -35.16 -20.68
CA GLY A 218 -67.13 -35.46 -22.11
C GLY A 218 -68.50 -35.24 -22.75
N GLY A 219 -68.50 -35.40 -24.07
CA GLY A 219 -69.70 -35.58 -24.89
C GLY A 219 -69.81 -34.57 -26.02
N GLY A 220 -69.87 -35.07 -27.26
CA GLY A 220 -70.27 -34.27 -28.42
C GLY A 220 -69.34 -34.39 -29.61
N ARG A 221 -69.33 -35.57 -30.27
CA ARG A 221 -69.02 -35.62 -31.71
C ARG A 221 -70.24 -35.06 -32.42
N ASP A 222 -70.18 -33.80 -32.82
CA ASP A 222 -71.11 -33.26 -33.81
C ASP A 222 -70.58 -33.51 -35.23
N PRO A 223 -71.47 -33.73 -36.21
CA PRO A 223 -71.11 -34.22 -37.52
C PRO A 223 -70.48 -33.11 -38.36
N GLU A 224 -69.45 -33.48 -39.12
CA GLU A 224 -68.86 -32.67 -40.18
C GLU A 224 -69.94 -32.05 -41.06
N SER A 225 -69.98 -30.71 -41.09
CA SER A 225 -70.72 -29.97 -42.12
C SER A 225 -69.92 -30.03 -43.43
N PRO A 226 -70.47 -30.62 -44.51
CA PRO A 226 -69.74 -30.81 -45.75
C PRO A 226 -70.11 -29.72 -46.76
N SER A 227 -69.39 -28.59 -46.78
CA SER A 227 -69.37 -27.67 -47.94
C SER A 227 -68.48 -26.43 -47.71
N GLY A 228 -67.17 -26.63 -47.60
CA GLY A 228 -66.17 -25.59 -47.90
C GLY A 228 -65.34 -26.09 -49.07
N SER A 229 -65.21 -25.33 -50.15
CA SER A 229 -64.34 -25.72 -51.26
C SER A 229 -62.90 -25.85 -50.72
N SER A 230 -62.19 -26.95 -50.99
CA SER A 230 -60.80 -27.17 -50.50
C SER A 230 -59.87 -25.98 -50.80
N THR A 231 -60.15 -25.28 -51.90
CA THR A 231 -59.48 -24.06 -52.36
C THR A 231 -59.56 -22.87 -51.40
N ASP A 232 -60.67 -22.68 -50.68
CA ASP A 232 -60.82 -21.53 -49.77
C ASP A 232 -60.03 -21.75 -48.46
N GLY A 233 -59.94 -23.01 -48.02
CA GLY A 233 -59.07 -23.41 -46.91
C GLY A 233 -57.58 -23.20 -47.23
N ASP A 234 -57.16 -23.54 -48.44
CA ASP A 234 -55.78 -23.35 -48.90
C ASP A 234 -55.40 -21.86 -49.00
N ILE A 235 -56.31 -21.02 -49.52
CA ILE A 235 -56.10 -19.56 -49.58
C ILE A 235 -56.03 -18.97 -48.17
N LYS A 236 -56.92 -19.40 -47.26
CA LYS A 236 -56.90 -18.97 -45.87
C LYS A 236 -55.56 -19.31 -45.21
N ASN A 237 -55.07 -20.54 -45.39
CA ASN A 237 -53.79 -20.98 -44.85
C ASN A 237 -52.62 -20.18 -45.45
N LEU A 238 -52.62 -19.93 -46.76
CA LEU A 238 -51.62 -19.10 -47.43
C LEU A 238 -51.57 -17.68 -46.84
N VAL A 239 -52.73 -17.04 -46.64
CA VAL A 239 -52.79 -15.68 -46.08
C VAL A 239 -52.29 -15.67 -44.64
N LEU A 240 -52.76 -16.58 -43.80
CA LEU A 240 -52.33 -16.67 -42.41
C LEU A 240 -50.83 -16.94 -42.29
N GLN A 241 -50.28 -17.85 -43.11
CA GLN A 241 -48.85 -18.18 -43.11
C GLN A 241 -47.98 -16.98 -43.52
N ASN A 242 -48.38 -16.22 -44.54
CA ASN A 242 -47.64 -15.04 -44.97
C ASN A 242 -47.73 -13.90 -43.95
N LEU A 243 -48.91 -13.67 -43.34
CA LEU A 243 -49.05 -12.71 -42.26
C LEU A 243 -48.16 -13.09 -41.07
N GLU A 244 -48.19 -14.35 -40.65
CA GLU A 244 -47.33 -14.86 -39.58
C GLU A 244 -45.85 -14.70 -39.93
N ALA A 245 -45.44 -15.00 -41.16
CA ALA A 245 -44.07 -14.82 -41.62
C ALA A 245 -43.62 -13.36 -41.56
N VAL A 246 -44.44 -12.41 -42.03
CA VAL A 246 -44.15 -10.96 -41.99
C VAL A 246 -44.03 -10.48 -40.54
N HIS A 247 -44.98 -10.85 -39.67
CA HIS A 247 -44.95 -10.48 -38.24
C HIS A 247 -43.75 -11.08 -37.53
N SER A 248 -43.47 -12.36 -37.76
CA SER A 248 -42.32 -13.06 -37.17
C SER A 248 -41.00 -12.44 -37.61
N SER A 249 -40.85 -12.14 -38.91
CA SER A 249 -39.66 -11.49 -39.45
C SER A 249 -39.46 -10.08 -38.86
N GLN A 250 -40.52 -9.26 -38.79
CA GLN A 250 -40.42 -7.93 -38.16
C GLN A 250 -40.06 -8.01 -36.67
N GLN A 251 -40.67 -8.93 -35.92
CA GLN A 251 -40.35 -9.13 -34.50
C GLN A 251 -38.91 -9.61 -34.31
N HIS A 252 -38.45 -10.55 -35.13
CA HIS A 252 -37.08 -11.03 -35.11
C HIS A 252 -36.09 -9.90 -35.40
N LEU A 253 -36.37 -9.07 -36.41
CA LEU A 253 -35.57 -7.92 -36.78
C LEU A 253 -35.46 -6.89 -35.65
N LEU A 254 -36.55 -6.64 -34.92
CA LEU A 254 -36.55 -5.80 -33.72
C LEU A 254 -35.71 -6.41 -32.58
N GLN A 255 -35.77 -7.72 -32.38
CA GLN A 255 -34.92 -8.41 -31.40
C GLN A 255 -33.43 -8.30 -31.75
N LEU A 256 -33.07 -8.55 -33.02
CA LEU A 256 -31.70 -8.36 -33.52
C LEU A 256 -31.24 -6.91 -33.35
N TRP A 257 -32.12 -5.94 -33.64
CA TRP A 257 -31.83 -4.53 -33.43
C TRP A 257 -31.53 -4.21 -31.95
N HIS A 258 -32.33 -4.74 -31.02
CA HIS A 258 -32.10 -4.56 -29.59
C HIS A 258 -30.79 -5.20 -29.13
N HIS A 259 -30.48 -6.40 -29.61
CA HIS A 259 -29.22 -7.07 -29.30
C HIS A 259 -28.01 -6.28 -29.82
N LYS A 260 -28.06 -5.84 -31.09
CA LYS A 260 -26.99 -5.03 -31.70
C LYS A 260 -26.84 -3.67 -31.01
N LYS A 261 -27.93 -3.05 -30.58
CA LYS A 261 -27.88 -1.80 -29.80
C LYS A 261 -27.06 -2.00 -28.53
N LEU A 262 -27.35 -3.04 -27.76
CA LEU A 262 -26.60 -3.34 -26.53
C LEU A 262 -25.10 -3.53 -26.83
N LYS A 263 -24.75 -4.23 -27.91
CA LYS A 263 -23.35 -4.41 -28.33
C LYS A 263 -22.68 -3.12 -28.76
N LEU A 264 -23.38 -2.23 -29.48
CA LEU A 264 -22.85 -0.92 -29.89
C LEU A 264 -22.66 0.02 -28.69
N ASP A 265 -23.60 0.04 -27.75
CA ASP A 265 -23.50 0.81 -26.51
C ASP A 265 -22.29 0.32 -25.67
N GLN A 266 -22.10 -1.01 -25.57
CA GLN A 266 -20.91 -1.61 -24.97
C GLN A 266 -19.62 -1.24 -25.73
N CYS A 267 -19.62 -1.30 -27.06
CA CYS A 267 -18.45 -0.88 -27.86
C CYS A 267 -18.08 0.58 -27.59
N PHE A 268 -19.06 1.49 -27.52
CA PHE A 268 -18.83 2.88 -27.20
C PHE A 268 -18.24 3.07 -25.78
N GLN A 269 -18.76 2.36 -24.79
CA GLN A 269 -18.21 2.35 -23.43
C GLN A 269 -16.77 1.85 -23.39
N LEU A 270 -16.45 0.79 -24.15
CA LEU A 270 -15.09 0.27 -24.27
C LEU A 270 -14.13 1.31 -24.85
N ARG A 271 -14.50 1.97 -25.96
CA ARG A 271 -13.67 3.01 -26.59
C ARG A 271 -13.42 4.21 -25.68
N LEU A 272 -14.42 4.62 -24.91
CA LEU A 272 -14.25 5.67 -23.89
C LEU A 272 -13.29 5.24 -22.79
N PHE A 273 -13.45 4.03 -22.26
CA PHE A 273 -12.57 3.46 -21.25
C PHE A 273 -11.12 3.37 -21.75
N GLU A 274 -10.89 2.86 -22.96
CA GLU A 274 -9.55 2.75 -23.55
C GLU A 274 -8.90 4.12 -23.75
N GLN A 275 -9.64 5.10 -24.28
CA GLN A 275 -9.14 6.47 -24.44
C GLN A 275 -8.74 7.09 -23.09
N ASP A 276 -9.53 6.88 -22.03
CA ASP A 276 -9.21 7.39 -20.71
C ASP A 276 -7.98 6.67 -20.10
N CYS A 277 -7.84 5.36 -20.33
CA CYS A 277 -6.64 4.62 -19.95
C CYS A 277 -5.38 5.11 -20.70
N GLU A 278 -5.45 5.32 -22.01
CA GLU A 278 -4.33 5.82 -22.82
C GLU A 278 -3.85 7.18 -22.32
N LYS A 279 -4.76 8.12 -22.05
CA LYS A 279 -4.41 9.42 -21.45
C LYS A 279 -3.64 9.26 -20.14
N MET A 280 -4.01 8.29 -19.31
CA MET A 280 -3.30 8.05 -18.04
C MET A 280 -1.96 7.36 -18.27
N PHE A 281 -1.84 6.43 -19.22
CA PHE A 281 -0.54 5.84 -19.58
C PHE A 281 0.43 6.89 -20.10
N ASP A 282 0.01 7.73 -21.04
CA ASP A 282 0.83 8.81 -21.60
C ASP A 282 1.30 9.77 -20.51
N TRP A 283 0.38 10.15 -19.60
CA TRP A 283 0.72 11.00 -18.48
C TRP A 283 1.75 10.35 -17.56
N ILE A 284 1.56 9.08 -17.17
CA ILE A 284 2.49 8.37 -16.28
C ILE A 284 3.86 8.24 -16.94
N CYS A 285 3.93 7.86 -18.22
CA CYS A 285 5.18 7.73 -18.97
C CYS A 285 5.94 9.07 -19.01
N HIS A 286 5.27 10.15 -19.40
CA HIS A 286 5.89 11.47 -19.46
C HIS A 286 6.42 11.93 -18.10
N ASN A 287 5.61 11.82 -17.04
CA ASN A 287 5.99 12.28 -15.70
C ASN A 287 7.05 11.38 -15.07
N ARG A 288 7.08 10.09 -15.42
CA ARG A 288 8.15 9.17 -15.03
C ARG A 288 9.49 9.61 -15.61
N ASP A 289 9.54 10.05 -16.87
CA ASP A 289 10.78 10.54 -17.47
C ASP A 289 11.27 11.84 -16.83
N VAL A 290 10.36 12.79 -16.57
CA VAL A 290 10.67 14.02 -15.83
C VAL A 290 11.19 13.71 -14.42
N PHE A 291 10.50 12.83 -13.70
CA PHE A 291 10.87 12.40 -12.36
C PHE A 291 12.28 11.81 -12.31
N LEU A 292 12.63 11.01 -13.32
CA LEU A 292 13.90 10.29 -13.38
C LEU A 292 15.11 11.17 -13.71
N LEU A 293 14.91 12.44 -14.09
CA LEU A 293 16.03 13.39 -14.28
C LEU A 293 16.76 13.70 -12.97
N ASN A 294 16.02 13.91 -11.87
CA ASN A 294 16.59 14.31 -10.58
C ASN A 294 16.36 13.26 -9.48
N TYR A 295 15.84 12.07 -9.82
CA TYR A 295 15.40 11.03 -8.88
C TYR A 295 16.48 10.56 -7.90
N VAL A 296 17.74 10.66 -8.31
CA VAL A 296 18.92 10.17 -7.59
C VAL A 296 19.57 11.21 -6.68
N GLU A 297 19.27 12.49 -6.89
CA GLU A 297 19.88 13.57 -6.12
C GLU A 297 19.31 13.65 -4.70
N ILE A 298 20.19 13.70 -3.71
CA ILE A 298 19.83 13.83 -2.28
C ILE A 298 20.21 15.16 -1.65
N GLY A 299 20.99 15.98 -2.37
CA GLY A 299 21.59 17.22 -1.87
C GLY A 299 22.85 16.99 -1.02
N HIS A 300 23.77 17.96 -1.03
CA HIS A 300 25.04 17.90 -0.29
C HIS A 300 25.08 18.83 0.93
N THR A 301 24.05 19.66 1.12
CA THR A 301 23.85 20.58 2.25
C THR A 301 22.41 20.49 2.74
N TYR A 302 22.13 20.98 3.94
CA TYR A 302 20.78 21.05 4.49
C TYR A 302 19.86 21.86 3.57
N GLN A 303 20.33 23.00 3.09
CA GLN A 303 19.54 23.89 2.23
C GLN A 303 19.16 23.21 0.92
N LEU A 304 20.12 22.55 0.24
CA LEU A 304 19.84 21.88 -1.02
C LEU A 304 18.95 20.65 -0.83
N ALA A 305 19.21 19.82 0.18
CA ALA A 305 18.37 18.66 0.48
C ALA A 305 16.91 19.08 0.77
N LYS A 306 16.72 20.20 1.48
CA LYS A 306 15.40 20.75 1.78
C LYS A 306 14.70 21.31 0.55
N GLN A 307 15.43 21.98 -0.34
CA GLN A 307 14.90 22.43 -1.62
C GLN A 307 14.41 21.25 -2.46
N LEU A 308 15.24 20.21 -2.61
CA LEU A 308 14.87 19.00 -3.34
C LEU A 308 13.64 18.30 -2.73
N GLN A 309 13.57 18.25 -1.39
CA GLN A 309 12.40 17.72 -0.69
C GLN A 309 11.12 18.50 -1.02
N GLU A 310 11.20 19.82 -1.05
CA GLU A 310 10.04 20.68 -1.32
C GLU A 310 9.59 20.61 -2.79
N GLU A 311 10.54 20.62 -3.73
CA GLU A 311 10.26 20.40 -5.16
C GLU A 311 9.59 19.04 -5.39
N HIS A 312 10.12 17.98 -4.76
CA HIS A 312 9.52 16.64 -4.81
C HIS A 312 8.13 16.58 -4.17
N ARG A 313 7.93 17.30 -3.06
CA ARG A 313 6.62 17.40 -2.40
C ARG A 313 5.59 18.06 -3.31
N HIS A 314 5.95 19.15 -3.98
CA HIS A 314 5.09 19.81 -4.96
C HIS A 314 4.74 18.90 -6.14
N PHE A 315 5.73 18.19 -6.68
CA PHE A 315 5.52 17.22 -7.75
C PHE A 315 4.57 16.09 -7.33
N THR A 316 4.79 15.51 -6.15
CA THR A 316 3.94 14.44 -5.60
C THR A 316 2.51 14.93 -5.35
N MET A 317 2.33 16.13 -4.80
CA MET A 317 1.00 16.74 -4.64
C MET A 317 0.30 16.96 -5.97
N SER A 318 1.01 17.44 -7.00
CA SER A 318 0.45 17.63 -8.35
C SER A 318 -0.02 16.31 -8.99
N SER A 319 0.64 15.21 -8.63
CA SER A 319 0.32 13.85 -9.10
C SER A 319 -0.94 13.26 -8.45
N MET A 320 -1.40 13.82 -7.33
CA MET A 320 -2.56 13.29 -6.59
C MET A 320 -3.87 13.35 -7.39
N ASN A 321 -4.04 14.35 -8.25
CA ASN A 321 -5.21 14.43 -9.12
C ASN A 321 -5.29 13.25 -10.10
N VAL A 322 -4.14 12.74 -10.53
CA VAL A 322 -4.04 11.59 -11.44
C VAL A 322 -4.42 10.31 -10.70
N TYR A 323 -3.97 10.16 -9.46
CA TYR A 323 -4.39 9.04 -8.60
C TYR A 323 -5.92 8.93 -8.50
N VAL A 324 -6.59 10.06 -8.24
CA VAL A 324 -8.06 10.10 -8.16
C VAL A 324 -8.69 9.71 -9.49
N ASN A 325 -8.13 10.18 -10.61
CA ASN A 325 -8.65 9.86 -11.94
C ASN A 325 -8.48 8.37 -12.28
N ILE A 326 -7.32 7.78 -11.98
CA ILE A 326 -7.05 6.36 -12.18
C ILE A 326 -8.04 5.51 -11.38
N ASN A 327 -8.25 5.82 -10.10
CA ASN A 327 -9.24 5.09 -9.28
C ASN A 327 -10.66 5.17 -9.85
N ARG A 328 -11.05 6.32 -10.40
CA ARG A 328 -12.33 6.47 -11.10
C ARG A 328 -12.42 5.57 -12.33
N ILE A 329 -11.37 5.52 -13.15
CA ILE A 329 -11.30 4.65 -14.34
C ILE A 329 -11.37 3.18 -13.93
N LEU A 330 -10.65 2.76 -12.88
CA LEU A 330 -10.70 1.40 -12.35
C LEU A 330 -12.11 1.04 -11.84
N SER A 331 -12.82 1.98 -11.19
CA SER A 331 -14.22 1.80 -10.79
C SER A 331 -15.17 1.65 -11.99
N VAL A 332 -14.93 2.39 -13.08
CA VAL A 332 -15.65 2.18 -14.35
C VAL A 332 -15.38 0.78 -14.90
N ALA A 333 -14.12 0.34 -14.93
CA ALA A 333 -13.74 -0.99 -15.40
C ALA A 333 -14.45 -2.10 -14.62
N SER A 334 -14.45 -2.04 -13.29
CA SER A 334 -15.15 -3.02 -12.43
C SER A 334 -16.63 -3.10 -12.74
N ARG A 335 -17.31 -1.95 -12.89
CA ARG A 335 -18.75 -1.91 -13.23
C ARG A 335 -19.04 -2.50 -14.60
N LEU A 336 -18.20 -2.24 -15.61
CA LEU A 336 -18.37 -2.83 -16.94
C LEU A 336 -18.20 -4.36 -16.88
N ILE A 337 -17.20 -4.84 -16.14
CA ILE A 337 -16.95 -6.27 -15.96
C ILE A 337 -18.12 -6.96 -15.24
N GLU A 338 -18.56 -6.40 -14.11
CA GLU A 338 -19.70 -6.91 -13.34
C GLU A 338 -21.00 -6.88 -14.13
N GLY A 339 -21.17 -5.89 -15.01
CA GLY A 339 -22.30 -5.77 -15.93
C GLY A 339 -22.30 -6.76 -17.09
N GLY A 340 -21.35 -7.69 -17.18
CA GLY A 340 -21.30 -8.70 -18.24
C GLY A 340 -20.93 -8.15 -19.61
N HIS A 341 -20.10 -7.10 -19.65
CA HIS A 341 -19.63 -6.49 -20.89
C HIS A 341 -18.93 -7.50 -21.81
N TYR A 342 -19.19 -7.47 -23.13
CA TYR A 342 -18.65 -8.47 -24.06
C TYR A 342 -17.11 -8.55 -24.06
N ALA A 343 -16.44 -7.42 -23.81
CA ALA A 343 -14.97 -7.31 -23.73
C ALA A 343 -14.42 -7.36 -22.28
N ALA A 344 -15.13 -7.94 -21.32
CA ALA A 344 -14.74 -7.90 -19.89
C ALA A 344 -13.32 -8.41 -19.61
N THR A 345 -12.84 -9.43 -20.35
CA THR A 345 -11.48 -9.97 -20.21
C THR A 345 -10.40 -8.96 -20.61
N HIS A 346 -10.61 -8.25 -21.72
CA HIS A 346 -9.71 -7.19 -22.18
C HIS A 346 -9.72 -5.98 -21.24
N ILE A 347 -10.91 -5.52 -20.82
CA ILE A 347 -11.06 -4.43 -19.84
C ILE A 347 -10.29 -4.75 -18.56
N ARG A 348 -10.40 -5.99 -18.04
CA ARG A 348 -9.67 -6.45 -16.86
C ARG A 348 -8.15 -6.39 -17.07
N SER A 349 -7.67 -6.81 -18.23
CA SER A 349 -6.24 -6.78 -18.58
C SER A 349 -5.68 -5.36 -18.62
N VAL A 350 -6.38 -4.44 -19.31
CA VAL A 350 -5.97 -3.03 -19.43
C VAL A 350 -6.02 -2.32 -18.08
N ALA A 351 -7.12 -2.47 -17.33
CA ALA A 351 -7.26 -1.91 -15.99
C ALA A 351 -6.17 -2.42 -15.04
N GLY A 352 -5.89 -3.73 -15.05
CA GLY A 352 -4.83 -4.32 -14.24
C GLY A 352 -3.42 -3.90 -14.66
N ARG A 353 -3.19 -3.57 -15.93
CA ARG A 353 -1.93 -2.94 -16.38
C ARG A 353 -1.83 -1.51 -15.85
N LEU A 354 -2.87 -0.70 -16.01
CA LEU A 354 -2.88 0.70 -15.54
C LEU A 354 -2.64 0.79 -14.03
N ASP A 355 -3.33 -0.03 -13.24
CA ASP A 355 -3.17 -0.09 -11.78
C ASP A 355 -1.73 -0.46 -11.38
N ARG A 356 -1.13 -1.47 -12.03
CA ARG A 356 0.27 -1.85 -11.77
C ARG A 356 1.24 -0.74 -12.14
N THR A 357 1.12 -0.19 -13.35
CA THR A 357 2.01 0.90 -13.81
C THR A 357 1.95 2.12 -12.90
N TRP A 358 0.75 2.48 -12.41
CA TRP A 358 0.61 3.55 -11.42
C TRP A 358 1.24 3.20 -10.07
N LYS A 359 1.00 2.00 -9.55
CA LYS A 359 1.57 1.55 -8.26
C LYS A 359 3.09 1.54 -8.28
N ASP A 360 3.69 1.06 -9.38
CA ASP A 360 5.14 1.06 -9.56
C ASP A 360 5.70 2.49 -9.56
N PHE A 361 5.02 3.42 -10.24
CA PHE A 361 5.42 4.82 -10.23
C PHE A 361 5.25 5.47 -8.85
N ALA A 362 4.12 5.22 -8.17
CA ALA A 362 3.84 5.73 -6.84
C ALA A 362 4.84 5.21 -5.79
N ALA A 363 5.24 3.94 -5.87
CA ALA A 363 6.28 3.36 -5.01
C ALA A 363 7.60 4.13 -5.16
N GLY A 364 8.01 4.48 -6.38
CA GLY A 364 9.18 5.33 -6.60
C GLY A 364 9.05 6.73 -5.96
N LEU A 365 7.86 7.35 -6.03
CA LEU A 365 7.61 8.63 -5.35
C LEU A 365 7.76 8.51 -3.83
N GLU A 366 7.26 7.43 -3.24
CA GLU A 366 7.37 7.16 -1.80
C GLU A 366 8.82 6.90 -1.38
N GLU A 367 9.57 6.11 -2.14
CA GLU A 367 10.99 5.84 -1.90
C GLU A 367 11.81 7.13 -1.89
N ARG A 368 11.62 8.01 -2.88
CA ARG A 368 12.29 9.32 -2.92
C ARG A 368 11.88 10.22 -1.76
N THR A 369 10.61 10.18 -1.37
CA THR A 369 10.12 10.93 -0.19
C THR A 369 10.89 10.51 1.06
N ALA A 370 11.08 9.20 1.27
CA ALA A 370 11.81 8.67 2.42
C ALA A 370 13.29 9.06 2.39
N VAL A 371 13.97 8.95 1.25
CA VAL A 371 15.38 9.34 1.09
C VAL A 371 15.59 10.82 1.37
N LEU A 372 14.79 11.70 0.76
CA LEU A 372 14.94 13.14 0.94
C LEU A 372 14.65 13.56 2.38
N ALA A 373 13.67 12.95 3.04
CA ALA A 373 13.41 13.19 4.46
C ALA A 373 14.62 12.81 5.34
N LEU A 374 15.24 11.65 5.10
CA LEU A 374 16.44 11.24 5.80
C LEU A 374 17.64 12.15 5.48
N SER A 375 17.79 12.57 4.22
CA SER A 375 18.86 13.48 3.78
C SER A 375 18.77 14.84 4.48
N VAL A 376 17.56 15.42 4.54
CA VAL A 376 17.33 16.70 5.23
C VAL A 376 17.68 16.60 6.70
N ILE A 377 17.23 15.55 7.38
CA ILE A 377 17.50 15.36 8.82
C ILE A 377 19.01 15.17 9.05
N PHE A 378 19.67 14.32 8.26
CA PHE A 378 21.11 14.06 8.37
C PHE A 378 21.92 15.35 8.19
N HIS A 379 21.72 16.07 7.08
CA HIS A 379 22.49 17.29 6.80
C HIS A 379 22.22 18.39 7.84
N HIS A 380 20.97 18.51 8.32
CA HIS A 380 20.65 19.45 9.40
C HIS A 380 21.45 19.16 10.68
N LYS A 381 21.51 17.88 11.08
CA LYS A 381 22.23 17.45 12.28
C LYS A 381 23.74 17.55 12.09
N ALA A 382 24.25 17.25 10.90
CA ALA A 382 25.66 17.36 10.56
C ALA A 382 26.14 18.82 10.63
N GLU A 383 25.41 19.75 10.02
CA GLU A 383 25.72 21.18 10.07
C GLU A 383 25.62 21.73 11.51
N GLN A 384 24.56 21.36 12.26
CA GLN A 384 24.44 21.71 13.68
C GLN A 384 25.63 21.22 14.52
N TYR A 385 26.14 20.03 14.24
CA TYR A 385 27.33 19.52 14.92
C TYR A 385 28.53 20.42 14.62
N VAL A 386 28.78 20.71 13.34
CA VAL A 386 29.91 21.54 12.89
C VAL A 386 29.84 22.96 13.46
N ASP A 387 28.66 23.57 13.47
CA ASP A 387 28.46 24.92 14.04
C ASP A 387 28.85 24.99 15.52
N ASN A 388 28.55 23.92 16.28
CA ASN A 388 28.88 23.83 17.70
C ASN A 388 30.36 23.53 17.99
N VAL A 389 31.14 23.01 17.03
CA VAL A 389 32.55 22.65 17.23
C VAL A 389 33.37 23.83 17.74
N SER A 390 33.15 25.03 17.18
CA SER A 390 33.91 26.22 17.57
C SER A 390 33.69 26.61 19.04
N ALA A 391 32.43 26.58 19.50
CA ALA A 391 32.04 26.88 20.87
C ALA A 391 32.58 25.83 21.86
N TRP A 392 32.42 24.54 21.52
CA TRP A 392 32.97 23.43 22.30
C TRP A 392 34.49 23.49 22.41
N ASN A 393 35.17 23.82 21.31
CA ASN A 393 36.61 23.99 21.29
C ASN A 393 37.05 25.12 22.24
N GLY A 394 36.37 26.28 22.18
CA GLY A 394 36.64 27.40 23.08
C GLY A 394 36.40 27.04 24.56
N ALA A 395 35.36 26.26 24.86
CA ALA A 395 35.10 25.77 26.21
C ALA A 395 36.21 24.84 26.72
N CYS A 396 36.76 23.97 25.86
CA CYS A 396 37.91 23.12 26.18
C CYS A 396 39.23 23.87 26.28
N GLU A 397 39.42 24.96 25.53
CA GLU A 397 40.65 25.75 25.53
C GLU A 397 40.72 26.78 26.66
N ASN A 398 39.60 27.08 27.33
CA ASN A 398 39.60 28.01 28.45
C ASN A 398 40.59 27.57 29.54
N THR A 399 41.68 28.34 29.67
CA THR A 399 42.81 28.10 30.58
C THR A 399 42.53 28.52 32.02
N ASN A 400 41.43 29.25 32.28
CA ASN A 400 41.10 29.69 33.62
C ASN A 400 40.57 28.53 34.45
N ILE A 401 41.48 27.94 35.23
CA ILE A 401 41.15 26.90 36.20
C ILE A 401 40.91 27.57 37.55
N PRO A 402 39.71 27.40 38.16
CA PRO A 402 39.41 27.95 39.49
C PRO A 402 40.39 27.45 40.56
N THR A 403 40.50 28.22 41.64
CA THR A 403 41.38 27.88 42.77
C THR A 403 40.63 27.34 43.98
N GLU A 404 39.33 27.62 44.08
CA GLU A 404 38.48 27.18 45.18
C GLU A 404 37.88 25.81 44.89
N ILE A 405 37.83 24.95 45.91
CA ILE A 405 37.36 23.55 45.81
C ILE A 405 35.94 23.48 45.21
N MET A 406 34.99 24.24 45.77
CA MET A 406 33.60 24.24 45.29
C MET A 406 33.47 24.70 43.83
N MET A 407 34.28 25.69 43.43
CA MET A 407 34.31 26.17 42.04
C MET A 407 34.94 25.15 41.09
N LEU A 408 35.94 24.39 41.54
CA LEU A 408 36.56 23.29 40.79
C LEU A 408 35.59 22.14 40.57
N GLU A 409 34.86 21.72 41.60
CA GLU A 409 33.83 20.68 41.49
C GLU A 409 32.74 21.09 40.49
N ASN A 410 32.27 22.33 40.56
CA ASN A 410 31.31 22.87 39.58
C ASN A 410 31.90 22.91 38.16
N ALA A 411 33.15 23.33 38.00
CA ALA A 411 33.83 23.35 36.71
C ALA A 411 34.01 21.92 36.13
N ILE A 412 34.30 20.92 36.96
CA ILE A 412 34.36 19.51 36.57
C ILE A 412 32.99 19.02 36.09
N HIS A 413 31.92 19.33 36.82
CA HIS A 413 30.57 18.95 36.42
C HIS A 413 30.16 19.62 35.09
N GLN A 414 30.44 20.91 34.92
CA GLN A 414 30.18 21.62 33.66
C GLN A 414 30.96 21.02 32.50
N HIS A 415 32.23 20.66 32.73
CA HIS A 415 33.08 20.03 31.73
C HIS A 415 32.59 18.61 31.37
N GLN A 416 32.04 17.87 32.33
CA GLN A 416 31.39 16.59 32.08
C GLN A 416 30.11 16.74 31.23
N ASN A 417 29.25 17.70 31.55
CA ASN A 417 28.04 18.01 30.77
C ASN A 417 28.36 18.41 29.33
N LEU A 418 29.47 19.14 29.13
CA LEU A 418 29.96 19.51 27.81
C LEU A 418 30.26 18.26 26.96
N TYR A 419 30.92 17.25 27.53
CA TYR A 419 31.23 16.00 26.83
C TYR A 419 29.97 15.20 26.49
N GLU A 420 29.02 15.12 27.43
CA GLU A 420 27.72 14.47 27.19
C GLU A 420 26.97 15.14 26.03
N SER A 421 26.99 16.47 25.96
CA SER A 421 26.43 17.23 24.83
C SER A 421 27.12 16.91 23.50
N MET A 422 28.46 16.83 23.48
CA MET A 422 29.21 16.42 22.28
C MET A 422 28.84 15.01 21.82
N CYS A 423 28.78 14.04 22.76
CA CYS A 423 28.45 12.65 22.47
C CYS A 423 27.00 12.47 22.00
N GLN A 424 26.05 13.22 22.58
CA GLN A 424 24.66 13.21 22.13
C GLN A 424 24.56 13.70 20.69
N ALA A 425 25.14 14.86 20.38
CA ALA A 425 25.12 15.42 19.02
C ALA A 425 25.78 14.47 18.01
N TYR A 426 26.92 13.86 18.36
CA TYR A 426 27.57 12.85 17.52
C TYR A 426 26.67 11.63 17.28
N THR A 427 26.00 11.13 18.33
CA THR A 427 25.09 9.97 18.24
C THR A 427 23.90 10.26 17.33
N GLU A 428 23.33 11.47 17.39
CA GLU A 428 22.24 11.89 16.52
C GLU A 428 22.65 11.92 15.03
N VAL A 429 23.82 12.49 14.73
CA VAL A 429 24.39 12.47 13.36
C VAL A 429 24.65 11.04 12.90
N HIS A 430 25.32 10.23 13.73
CA HIS A 430 25.66 8.86 13.38
C HIS A 430 24.40 8.00 13.13
N SER A 431 23.38 8.11 14.00
CA SER A 431 22.11 7.40 13.87
C SER A 431 21.36 7.76 12.58
N THR A 432 21.28 9.06 12.26
CA THR A 432 20.60 9.55 11.04
C THR A 432 21.37 9.15 9.78
N SER A 433 22.70 9.23 9.83
CA SER A 433 23.58 8.81 8.72
C SER A 433 23.45 7.31 8.41
N LYS A 434 23.36 6.45 9.43
CA LYS A 434 23.18 5.01 9.27
C LYS A 434 21.87 4.68 8.58
N LYS A 435 20.78 5.37 8.96
CA LYS A 435 19.47 5.20 8.31
C LYS A 435 19.50 5.63 6.85
N LEU A 436 20.13 6.77 6.55
CA LEU A 436 20.26 7.28 5.18
C LEU A 436 21.11 6.34 4.32
N LEU A 437 22.28 5.90 4.80
CA LEU A 437 23.14 4.96 4.09
C LEU A 437 22.46 3.62 3.82
N TYR A 438 21.70 3.09 4.78
CA TYR A 438 20.92 1.87 4.58
C TYR A 438 19.89 2.03 3.45
N GLN A 439 19.17 3.16 3.44
CA GLN A 439 18.19 3.43 2.39
C GLN A 439 18.85 3.61 1.01
N LEU A 440 20.00 4.29 0.94
CA LEU A 440 20.75 4.47 -0.30
C LEU A 440 21.29 3.14 -0.82
N ASP A 441 21.85 2.29 0.04
CA ASP A 441 22.34 0.97 -0.33
C ASP A 441 21.20 0.06 -0.86
N HIS A 442 20.04 0.08 -0.21
CA HIS A 442 18.85 -0.60 -0.70
C HIS A 442 18.48 -0.15 -2.13
N LEU A 443 18.48 1.16 -2.40
CA LEU A 443 18.16 1.69 -3.73
C LEU A 443 19.21 1.34 -4.79
N VAL A 444 20.50 1.32 -4.43
CA VAL A 444 21.58 0.83 -5.30
C VAL A 444 21.34 -0.63 -5.68
N GLN A 445 20.98 -1.47 -4.70
CA GLN A 445 20.69 -2.89 -4.95
C GLN A 445 19.48 -3.08 -5.85
N VAL A 446 18.38 -2.35 -5.61
CA VAL A 446 17.17 -2.37 -6.45
C VAL A 446 17.49 -1.94 -7.88
N CYS A 447 18.29 -0.88 -8.06
CA CYS A 447 18.70 -0.40 -9.38
C CYS A 447 19.62 -1.40 -10.14
N ASN A 448 20.40 -2.20 -9.41
CA ASN A 448 21.32 -3.19 -9.98
C ASN A 448 20.68 -4.55 -10.25
N GLN A 449 19.43 -4.81 -9.84
CA GLN A 449 18.77 -6.08 -10.12
C GLN A 449 18.47 -6.23 -11.63
N PRO A 450 18.91 -7.32 -12.28
CA PRO A 450 18.54 -7.60 -13.65
C PRO A 450 17.04 -7.94 -13.70
N GLY A 451 16.22 -7.00 -14.16
CA GLY A 451 14.77 -7.17 -14.23
C GLY A 451 14.36 -8.43 -15.00
N THR A 452 13.57 -9.29 -14.37
CA THR A 452 13.03 -10.54 -14.94
C THR A 452 12.06 -10.32 -16.12
N ASP A 453 11.64 -9.09 -16.40
CA ASP A 453 10.66 -8.74 -17.44
C ASP A 453 11.21 -7.94 -18.64
N ARG A 454 12.55 -7.84 -18.79
CA ARG A 454 13.13 -7.17 -19.98
C ARG A 454 12.99 -7.94 -21.30
N LYS A 455 12.43 -9.16 -21.30
CA LYS A 455 12.41 -10.05 -22.48
C LYS A 455 11.18 -9.92 -23.40
N HIS A 456 10.20 -9.07 -23.12
CA HIS A 456 8.97 -9.01 -23.93
C HIS A 456 8.55 -7.62 -24.44
N ASN A 457 9.49 -6.70 -24.68
CA ASN A 457 9.17 -5.45 -25.35
C ASN A 457 10.20 -5.13 -26.44
N GLU A 458 10.02 -5.72 -27.63
CA GLU A 458 10.88 -5.50 -28.81
C GLU A 458 10.81 -4.08 -29.40
N ASN A 459 10.03 -3.16 -28.81
CA ASN A 459 10.03 -1.73 -29.17
C ASN A 459 10.80 -0.82 -28.19
N SER A 460 11.61 -1.38 -27.30
CA SER A 460 12.33 -0.64 -26.26
C SER A 460 13.73 -0.13 -26.67
N SER A 461 13.95 0.12 -27.97
CA SER A 461 15.25 0.59 -28.53
C SER A 461 15.58 2.06 -28.22
N ASN A 462 14.73 2.78 -27.49
CA ASN A 462 14.96 4.19 -27.12
C ASN A 462 15.45 4.40 -25.68
N TYR A 463 15.63 3.35 -24.86
CA TYR A 463 16.10 3.50 -23.47
C TYR A 463 17.63 3.60 -23.32
N GLU A 464 18.41 3.43 -24.39
CA GLU A 464 19.88 3.55 -24.35
C GLU A 464 20.39 4.99 -24.44
N ASN A 465 19.51 5.97 -24.72
CA ASN A 465 19.87 7.39 -24.85
C ASN A 465 19.32 8.26 -23.71
N ARG A 466 19.48 7.82 -22.45
CA ARG A 466 19.26 8.71 -21.30
C ARG A 466 20.44 9.67 -21.13
N PRO A 467 20.19 10.98 -20.89
CA PRO A 467 21.26 11.93 -20.55
C PRO A 467 21.85 11.74 -19.14
N GLY A 468 21.22 10.93 -18.29
CA GLY A 468 21.68 10.59 -16.94
C GLY A 468 22.09 9.12 -16.89
N GLY A 469 23.26 8.84 -16.31
CA GLY A 469 23.92 7.52 -16.28
C GLY A 469 23.16 6.44 -15.52
N ASN A 470 23.88 5.39 -15.08
CA ASN A 470 23.30 4.32 -14.28
C ASN A 470 22.79 4.88 -12.93
N PRO A 471 21.48 4.83 -12.61
CA PRO A 471 20.94 5.38 -11.35
C PRO A 471 21.60 4.81 -10.08
N ALA A 472 22.14 3.59 -10.15
CA ALA A 472 22.91 3.00 -9.07
C ALA A 472 24.24 3.72 -8.80
N ALA A 473 24.87 4.30 -9.83
CA ALA A 473 26.11 5.06 -9.69
C ALA A 473 25.87 6.39 -8.94
N ASP A 474 24.76 7.07 -9.24
CA ASP A 474 24.44 8.35 -8.62
C ASP A 474 24.03 8.21 -7.14
N TYR A 475 23.27 7.16 -6.77
CA TYR A 475 23.04 6.85 -5.36
C TYR A 475 24.31 6.45 -4.61
N SER A 476 25.25 5.80 -5.30
CA SER A 476 26.57 5.47 -4.73
C SER A 476 27.40 6.74 -4.48
N GLU A 477 27.30 7.75 -5.36
CA GLU A 477 27.91 9.06 -5.14
C GLU A 477 27.30 9.76 -3.91
N GLY A 478 25.97 9.77 -3.79
CA GLY A 478 25.28 10.29 -2.61
C GLY A 478 25.72 9.60 -1.31
N ALA A 479 25.88 8.27 -1.32
CA ALA A 479 26.39 7.51 -0.18
C ALA A 479 27.85 7.86 0.15
N SER A 480 28.69 8.06 -0.87
CA SER A 480 30.09 8.49 -0.72
C SER A 480 30.18 9.86 -0.05
N HIS A 481 29.35 10.82 -0.47
CA HIS A 481 29.24 12.14 0.16
C HIS A 481 28.87 12.03 1.64
N VAL A 482 27.84 11.25 1.97
CA VAL A 482 27.41 11.03 3.37
C VAL A 482 28.57 10.45 4.20
N LEU A 483 29.32 9.48 3.67
CA LEU A 483 30.51 8.93 4.35
C LEU A 483 31.61 9.97 4.56
N ALA A 484 31.86 10.84 3.59
CA ALA A 484 32.84 11.91 3.70
C ALA A 484 32.50 12.88 4.84
N VAL A 485 31.22 13.28 4.96
CA VAL A 485 30.73 14.13 6.04
C VAL A 485 30.87 13.44 7.42
N ILE A 486 30.53 12.15 7.52
CA ILE A 486 30.71 11.38 8.78
C ILE A 486 32.19 11.35 9.18
N HIS A 487 33.11 11.09 8.25
CA HIS A 487 34.54 11.09 8.54
C HIS A 487 35.04 12.46 9.01
N GLN A 488 34.55 13.54 8.39
CA GLN A 488 34.85 14.89 8.85
C GLN A 488 34.38 15.11 10.28
N ILE A 489 33.14 14.73 10.62
CA ILE A 489 32.58 14.87 11.97
C ILE A 489 33.34 14.02 12.99
N LEU A 490 33.70 12.78 12.63
CA LEU A 490 34.52 11.90 13.47
C LEU A 490 35.89 12.52 13.79
N ASN A 491 36.53 13.17 12.82
CA ASN A 491 37.80 13.85 13.04
C ASN A 491 37.65 15.02 14.01
N HIS A 492 36.60 15.84 13.88
CA HIS A 492 36.29 16.91 14.83
C HIS A 492 36.00 16.35 16.23
N HIS A 493 35.23 15.27 16.33
CA HIS A 493 34.89 14.64 17.60
C HIS A 493 36.14 14.16 18.35
N ARG A 494 37.03 13.45 17.67
CA ARG A 494 38.30 12.97 18.26
C ARG A 494 39.21 14.12 18.70
N ALA A 495 39.29 15.20 17.92
CA ALA A 495 40.08 16.37 18.29
C ALA A 495 39.52 17.08 19.53
N LEU A 496 38.19 17.22 19.62
CA LEU A 496 37.51 17.78 20.79
C LEU A 496 37.68 16.88 22.02
N GLU A 497 37.55 15.57 21.88
CA GLU A 497 37.74 14.59 22.95
C GLU A 497 39.15 14.66 23.53
N GLN A 498 40.18 14.78 22.69
CA GLN A 498 41.56 14.96 23.15
C GLN A 498 41.73 16.24 23.99
N LYS A 499 41.22 17.38 23.51
CA LYS A 499 41.28 18.66 24.24
C LYS A 499 40.47 18.62 25.53
N TRP A 500 39.28 18.02 25.48
CA TRP A 500 38.44 17.80 26.64
C TRP A 500 39.16 16.95 27.70
N HIS A 501 39.79 15.85 27.29
CA HIS A 501 40.51 14.96 28.19
C HIS A 501 41.70 15.67 28.85
N ALA A 502 42.46 16.45 28.08
CA ALA A 502 43.56 17.25 28.62
C ALA A 502 43.11 18.26 29.68
N LYS A 503 41.98 18.95 29.47
CA LYS A 503 41.41 19.87 30.48
C LYS A 503 40.81 19.12 31.68
N LYS A 504 40.16 17.97 31.45
CA LYS A 504 39.61 17.12 32.52
C LYS A 504 40.70 16.74 33.50
N ILE A 505 41.83 16.26 32.97
CA ILE A 505 43.02 15.94 33.77
C ILE A 505 43.39 17.17 34.61
N LYS A 506 43.70 18.32 33.99
CA LYS A 506 44.10 19.55 34.73
C LYS A 506 43.13 19.98 35.84
N LEU A 507 41.83 19.85 35.63
CA LEU A 507 40.82 20.17 36.66
C LEU A 507 40.91 19.23 37.87
N HIS A 508 41.03 17.91 37.63
CA HIS A 508 41.14 16.91 38.70
C HIS A 508 42.47 17.02 39.43
N GLN A 509 43.57 17.26 38.70
CA GLN A 509 44.89 17.57 39.25
C GLN A 509 44.79 18.75 40.24
N ARG A 510 44.17 19.85 39.81
CA ARG A 510 44.01 21.04 40.65
C ARG A 510 43.15 20.78 41.89
N LEU A 511 42.06 20.02 41.75
CA LEU A 511 41.18 19.66 42.86
C LEU A 511 41.91 18.79 43.90
N ALA A 512 42.63 17.75 43.45
CA ALA A 512 43.39 16.86 44.33
C ALA A 512 44.45 17.62 45.13
N LEU A 513 45.21 18.51 44.48
CA LEU A 513 46.18 19.36 45.17
C LEU A 513 45.53 20.27 46.21
N ARG A 514 44.36 20.85 45.90
CA ARG A 514 43.65 21.75 46.83
C ARG A 514 43.10 21.03 48.04
N LEU A 515 42.57 19.83 47.88
CA LEU A 515 42.13 18.97 48.98
C LEU A 515 43.32 18.59 49.87
N PHE A 516 44.43 18.16 49.28
CA PHE A 516 45.66 17.86 50.00
C PHE A 516 46.17 19.07 50.82
N GLN A 517 46.20 20.27 50.21
CA GLN A 517 46.61 21.49 50.89
C GLN A 517 45.69 21.84 52.08
N GLU A 518 44.39 21.64 51.95
CA GLU A 518 43.44 21.91 53.05
C GLU A 518 43.63 20.92 54.20
N ASP A 519 43.87 19.64 53.91
CA ASP A 519 44.13 18.62 54.93
C ASP A 519 45.46 18.86 55.67
N VAL A 520 46.52 19.24 54.94
CA VAL A 520 47.80 19.64 55.53
C VAL A 520 47.63 20.86 56.43
N LYS A 521 46.89 21.86 55.96
CA LYS A 521 46.58 23.06 56.74
C LYS A 521 45.85 22.72 58.03
N GLN A 522 44.89 21.80 58.02
CA GLN A 522 44.22 21.36 59.26
C GLN A 522 45.20 20.78 60.29
N VAL A 523 46.19 20.00 59.84
CA VAL A 523 47.26 19.48 60.72
C VAL A 523 48.14 20.60 61.26
N LEU A 524 48.60 21.51 60.39
CA LEU A 524 49.43 22.66 60.79
C LEU A 524 48.69 23.59 61.77
N ASP A 525 47.41 23.86 61.54
CA ASP A 525 46.56 24.65 62.43
C ASP A 525 46.39 23.96 63.78
N TRP A 526 46.25 22.63 63.82
CA TRP A 526 46.20 21.91 65.09
C TRP A 526 47.51 22.00 65.85
N LEU A 527 48.66 21.82 65.16
CA LEU A 527 49.98 21.95 65.76
C LEU A 527 50.18 23.34 66.35
N SER A 528 49.86 24.39 65.60
CA SER A 528 50.03 25.78 66.03
C SER A 528 49.07 26.17 67.17
N ASN A 529 47.79 25.84 67.04
CA ASN A 529 46.76 26.35 67.96
C ASN A 529 46.57 25.49 69.22
N HIS A 530 46.88 24.18 69.14
CA HIS A 530 46.73 23.26 70.27
C HIS A 530 48.08 22.74 70.76
N GLY A 531 48.91 22.21 69.85
CA GLY A 531 50.18 21.58 70.20
C GLY A 531 51.19 22.54 70.83
N GLU A 532 51.58 23.59 70.09
CA GLU A 532 52.53 24.61 70.56
C GLU A 532 52.02 25.34 71.80
N VAL A 533 50.71 25.62 71.84
CA VAL A 533 50.08 26.28 72.98
C VAL A 533 50.22 25.42 74.24
N PHE A 534 50.09 24.10 74.13
CA PHE A 534 50.28 23.18 75.26
C PHE A 534 51.74 23.20 75.74
N ILE A 535 52.72 23.03 74.85
CA ILE A 535 54.14 22.99 75.21
C ILE A 535 54.60 24.32 75.83
N ARG A 536 54.15 25.46 75.28
CA ARG A 536 54.49 26.79 75.81
C ARG A 536 53.89 27.06 77.19
N LYS A 537 52.64 26.63 77.45
CA LYS A 537 51.98 26.85 78.74
C LYS A 537 52.47 25.90 79.83
N ASN A 538 52.92 24.71 79.45
CA ASN A 538 53.37 23.68 80.37
C ASN A 538 54.90 23.58 80.30
N THR A 539 55.62 24.48 80.94
CA THR A 539 57.09 24.42 81.04
C THR A 539 57.60 23.83 82.35
N GLY A 540 56.76 23.82 83.38
CA GLY A 540 57.13 23.33 84.71
C GLY A 540 57.41 21.82 84.76
N ILE A 541 58.35 21.43 85.62
CA ILE A 541 58.74 20.04 85.92
C ILE A 541 58.30 19.56 87.32
N GLY A 542 57.73 20.44 88.13
CA GLY A 542 57.32 20.15 89.51
C GLY A 542 58.37 20.62 90.53
N ARG A 543 57.96 20.74 91.80
CA ARG A 543 58.85 21.10 92.93
C ARG A 543 59.03 19.98 93.96
N ASN A 544 58.38 18.85 93.73
CA ASN A 544 58.41 17.64 94.54
C ASN A 544 57.88 16.47 93.70
N LEU A 545 58.05 15.24 94.20
CA LEU A 545 57.65 14.02 93.51
C LEU A 545 56.19 14.03 93.06
N GLN A 546 55.28 14.45 93.95
CA GLN A 546 53.85 14.45 93.66
C GLN A 546 53.51 15.37 92.47
N LYS A 547 54.05 16.61 92.46
CA LYS A 547 53.81 17.54 91.36
C LYS A 547 54.49 17.09 90.06
N ALA A 548 55.71 16.54 90.13
CA ALA A 548 56.41 16.02 88.95
C ALA A 548 55.62 14.88 88.29
N ARG A 549 55.11 13.93 89.09
CA ARG A 549 54.23 12.85 88.61
C ARG A 549 52.93 13.34 88.00
N VAL A 550 52.31 14.39 88.56
CA VAL A 550 51.10 15.00 87.98
C VAL A 550 51.41 15.61 86.60
N TYR A 551 52.53 16.32 86.45
CA TYR A 551 52.92 16.90 85.17
C TYR A 551 53.33 15.83 84.14
N GLN A 552 54.01 14.76 84.58
CA GLN A 552 54.32 13.59 83.75
C GLN A 552 53.03 12.98 83.18
N LYS A 553 52.06 12.63 84.04
CA LYS A 553 50.77 12.08 83.59
C LYS A 553 49.99 13.00 82.67
N SER A 554 49.99 14.31 82.94
CA SER A 554 49.36 15.31 82.07
C SER A 554 50.01 15.34 80.68
N HIS A 555 51.34 15.24 80.63
CA HIS A 555 52.10 15.19 79.38
C HIS A 555 51.89 13.89 78.62
N GLU A 556 51.88 12.73 79.29
CA GLU A 556 51.52 11.43 78.69
C GLU A 556 50.12 11.46 78.08
N HIS A 557 49.14 12.07 78.76
CA HIS A 557 47.80 12.23 78.20
C HIS A 557 47.82 13.09 76.92
N PHE A 558 48.57 14.20 76.93
CA PHE A 558 48.74 15.03 75.74
C PHE A 558 49.43 14.29 74.58
N GLU A 559 50.49 13.52 74.86
CA GLU A 559 51.18 12.71 73.85
C GLU A 559 50.24 11.72 73.16
N ASN A 560 49.35 11.07 73.92
CA ASN A 560 48.34 10.19 73.35
C ASN A 560 47.38 10.95 72.39
N VAL A 561 47.04 12.20 72.69
CA VAL A 561 46.22 13.04 71.79
C VAL A 561 47.03 13.46 70.56
N ALA A 562 48.30 13.84 70.74
CA ALA A 562 49.20 14.22 69.65
C ALA A 562 49.51 13.07 68.69
N GLN A 563 49.47 11.82 69.16
CA GLN A 563 49.70 10.63 68.33
C GLN A 563 48.73 10.53 67.14
N ASN A 564 47.48 10.99 67.31
CA ASN A 564 46.52 11.05 66.21
C ASN A 564 46.98 12.01 65.12
N THR A 565 47.54 13.16 65.49
CA THR A 565 48.08 14.15 64.58
C THR A 565 49.30 13.61 63.83
N TYR A 566 50.22 12.92 64.51
CA TYR A 566 51.38 12.28 63.85
C TYR A 566 50.94 11.24 62.83
N THR A 567 50.01 10.37 63.23
CA THR A 567 49.46 9.35 62.33
C THR A 567 48.77 9.99 61.12
N ASN A 568 48.10 11.13 61.29
CA ASN A 568 47.49 11.85 60.18
C ASN A 568 48.56 12.47 59.26
N ALA A 569 49.61 13.06 59.82
CA ALA A 569 50.72 13.60 59.05
C ALA A 569 51.43 12.51 58.21
N ASP A 570 51.72 11.34 58.80
CA ASP A 570 52.33 10.21 58.07
C ASP A 570 51.45 9.77 56.89
N LYS A 571 50.13 9.71 57.07
CA LYS A 571 49.19 9.41 55.99
C LYS A 571 49.20 10.47 54.90
N LEU A 572 49.26 11.75 55.27
CA LEU A 572 49.33 12.85 54.30
C LEU A 572 50.66 12.85 53.54
N LEU A 573 51.78 12.53 54.18
CA LEU A 573 53.07 12.39 53.51
C LEU A 573 53.06 11.22 52.52
N ALA A 574 52.53 10.06 52.92
CA ALA A 574 52.33 8.94 52.00
C ALA A 574 51.36 9.29 50.85
N ALA A 575 50.30 10.03 51.14
CA ALA A 575 49.37 10.52 50.12
C ALA A 575 50.05 11.49 49.14
N ALA A 576 50.98 12.33 49.61
CA ALA A 576 51.75 13.24 48.79
C ALA A 576 52.67 12.49 47.80
N GLU A 577 53.35 11.44 48.26
CA GLU A 577 54.17 10.58 47.39
C GLU A 577 53.32 9.94 46.28
N GLU A 578 52.15 9.42 46.64
CA GLU A 578 51.23 8.83 45.67
C GLU A 578 50.69 9.89 44.70
N LEU A 579 50.27 11.06 45.18
CA LEU A 579 49.78 12.17 44.36
C LEU A 579 50.84 12.67 43.36
N ALA A 580 52.11 12.65 43.76
CA ALA A 580 53.24 12.99 42.89
C ALA A 580 53.50 11.89 41.86
N ARG A 581 53.36 10.62 42.25
CA ARG A 581 53.61 9.45 41.41
C ARG A 581 52.57 9.27 40.29
N THR A 582 51.30 9.62 40.53
CA THR A 582 50.25 9.53 39.50
C THR A 582 50.54 10.39 38.27
N GLY A 583 51.43 11.39 38.39
CA GLY A 583 51.71 12.36 37.34
C GLY A 583 50.53 13.31 37.09
N GLU A 584 49.54 13.28 37.98
CA GLU A 584 48.41 14.17 37.94
C GLU A 584 48.88 15.56 38.43
N CYS A 585 49.42 15.74 39.63
CA CYS A 585 49.78 17.10 40.05
C CYS A 585 51.23 17.48 39.67
N ASP A 586 51.58 18.77 39.71
CA ASP A 586 53.00 19.18 39.67
C ASP A 586 53.70 18.63 40.92
N PRO A 587 54.65 17.67 40.78
CA PRO A 587 55.30 17.06 41.93
C PRO A 587 56.03 18.09 42.79
N LYS A 588 56.51 19.19 42.20
CA LYS A 588 57.24 20.23 42.94
C LYS A 588 56.35 20.94 43.96
N GLU A 589 55.12 21.27 43.56
CA GLU A 589 54.17 21.93 44.47
C GLU A 589 53.75 20.99 45.60
N ILE A 590 53.53 19.71 45.29
CA ILE A 590 53.18 18.68 46.29
C ILE A 590 54.30 18.51 47.31
N TYR A 591 55.53 18.29 46.83
CA TYR A 591 56.67 18.07 47.71
C TYR A 591 57.01 19.30 48.54
N SER A 592 56.80 20.51 48.03
CA SER A 592 56.97 21.73 48.82
C SER A 592 56.05 21.75 50.05
N VAL A 593 54.77 21.40 49.87
CA VAL A 593 53.78 21.36 50.97
C VAL A 593 54.06 20.18 51.91
N ALA A 594 54.45 19.02 51.37
CA ALA A 594 54.81 17.85 52.17
C ALA A 594 56.06 18.10 53.06
N GLN A 595 57.10 18.74 52.51
CA GLN A 595 58.30 19.10 53.26
C GLN A 595 58.01 20.12 54.37
N GLU A 596 57.10 21.06 54.14
CA GLU A 596 56.65 22.00 55.18
C GLU A 596 55.96 21.27 56.33
N LEU A 597 55.04 20.35 56.02
CA LEU A 597 54.37 19.51 57.01
C LEU A 597 55.38 18.68 57.81
N GLU A 598 56.28 17.96 57.13
CA GLU A 598 57.29 17.12 57.74
C GLU A 598 58.18 17.92 58.70
N ALA A 599 58.72 19.07 58.25
CA ALA A 599 59.56 19.92 59.07
C ALA A 599 58.85 20.39 60.35
N HIS A 600 57.59 20.81 60.26
CA HIS A 600 56.79 21.24 61.41
C HIS A 600 56.50 20.08 62.37
N VAL A 601 56.12 18.91 61.85
CA VAL A 601 55.83 17.72 62.66
C VAL A 601 57.07 17.22 63.38
N THR A 602 58.21 17.10 62.68
CA THR A 602 59.47 16.65 63.28
C THR A 602 59.96 17.63 64.35
N SER A 603 59.90 18.94 64.08
CA SER A 603 60.27 19.96 65.06
C SER A 603 59.36 19.94 66.29
N PHE A 604 58.06 19.72 66.11
CA PHE A 604 57.12 19.62 67.21
C PHE A 604 57.37 18.36 68.05
N ALA A 605 57.51 17.20 67.40
CA ALA A 605 57.78 15.93 68.06
C ALA A 605 59.06 15.96 68.90
N ALA A 606 60.13 16.60 68.40
CA ALA A 606 61.37 16.78 69.15
C ALA A 606 61.16 17.55 70.47
N ARG A 607 60.31 18.59 70.47
CA ARG A 607 60.00 19.36 71.68
C ARG A 607 59.12 18.61 72.66
N VAL A 608 58.15 17.84 72.16
CA VAL A 608 57.30 16.96 72.97
C VAL A 608 58.16 15.92 73.70
N GLU A 609 59.06 15.26 72.95
CA GLU A 609 60.01 14.27 73.47
C GLU A 609 61.02 14.90 74.46
N GLN A 610 61.54 16.08 74.17
CA GLN A 610 62.43 16.80 75.10
C GLN A 610 61.72 17.11 76.41
N ARG A 611 60.45 17.53 76.37
CA ARG A 611 59.66 17.76 77.57
C ARG A 611 59.42 16.46 78.35
N ARG A 612 59.12 15.36 77.67
CA ARG A 612 58.98 14.03 78.29
C ARG A 612 60.24 13.66 79.07
N ARG A 613 61.41 13.76 78.44
CA ARG A 613 62.71 13.49 79.09
C ARG A 613 62.95 14.33 80.34
N ARG A 614 62.64 15.64 80.27
CA ARG A 614 62.75 16.53 81.44
C ARG A 614 61.84 16.11 82.58
N LEU A 615 60.61 15.68 82.28
CA LEU A 615 59.67 15.19 83.29
C LEU A 615 60.09 13.84 83.86
N ASP A 616 60.60 12.93 83.03
CA ASP A 616 61.10 11.62 83.46
C ASP A 616 62.30 11.77 84.40
N LEU A 617 63.27 12.63 84.07
CA LEU A 617 64.40 12.96 84.94
C LEU A 617 63.96 13.65 86.24
N ALA A 618 62.98 14.56 86.19
CA ALA A 618 62.46 15.22 87.38
C ALA A 618 61.77 14.23 88.32
N VAL A 619 60.98 13.31 87.76
CA VAL A 619 60.33 12.24 88.50
C VAL A 619 61.36 11.29 89.11
N LEU A 620 62.37 10.89 88.34
CA LEU A 620 63.45 10.02 88.83
C LEU A 620 64.21 10.67 89.99
N PHE A 621 64.66 11.92 89.81
CA PHE A 621 65.35 12.68 90.85
C PHE A 621 64.51 12.82 92.13
N TYR A 622 63.24 13.24 92.02
CA TYR A 622 62.39 13.39 93.19
C TYR A 622 61.95 12.06 93.82
N THR A 623 61.99 10.95 93.09
CA THR A 623 61.82 9.62 93.69
C THR A 623 63.02 9.30 94.56
N GLN A 624 64.23 9.55 94.07
CA GLN A 624 65.46 9.19 94.75
C GLN A 624 65.79 10.16 95.90
N GLU A 625 65.48 11.45 95.77
CA GLU A 625 65.52 12.41 96.87
C GLU A 625 64.57 12.01 98.01
N LYS A 626 63.36 11.55 97.67
CA LYS A 626 62.41 11.06 98.67
C LYS A 626 62.88 9.77 99.34
N GLU A 627 63.36 8.80 98.57
CA GLU A 627 63.92 7.53 99.08
C GLU A 627 65.13 7.78 99.97
N LEU A 628 66.04 8.68 99.57
CA LEU A 628 67.18 9.11 100.37
C LEU A 628 66.73 9.80 101.65
N SER A 629 65.73 10.69 101.59
CA SER A 629 65.18 11.34 102.79
C SER A 629 64.58 10.32 103.75
N THR A 630 63.77 9.37 103.26
CA THR A 630 63.20 8.31 104.11
C THR A 630 64.28 7.44 104.71
N TRP A 631 65.30 7.09 103.93
CA TRP A 631 66.41 6.28 104.39
C TRP A 631 67.27 7.00 105.44
N VAL A 632 67.51 8.31 105.26
CA VAL A 632 68.18 9.15 106.27
C VAL A 632 67.37 9.24 107.55
N ASP A 633 66.05 9.34 107.47
CA ASP A 633 65.16 9.35 108.63
C ASP A 633 65.18 7.99 109.37
N GLU A 634 65.13 6.88 108.63
CA GLU A 634 65.27 5.51 109.16
C GLU A 634 66.62 5.30 109.84
N LEU A 635 67.73 5.67 109.18
CA LEU A 635 69.06 5.64 109.78
C LEU A 635 69.17 6.47 111.05
N ARG A 636 68.60 7.69 111.07
CA ARG A 636 68.58 8.54 112.27
C ARG A 636 67.86 7.85 113.42
N GLN A 637 66.76 7.16 113.13
CA GLN A 637 66.02 6.39 114.12
C GLN A 637 66.80 5.17 114.61
N GLU A 638 67.46 4.42 113.71
CA GLU A 638 68.35 3.31 114.07
C GLU A 638 69.52 3.77 114.97
N LEU A 639 70.20 4.86 114.60
CA LEU A 639 71.30 5.45 115.37
C LEU A 639 70.85 5.97 116.75
N GLN A 640 69.59 6.42 116.90
CA GLN A 640 69.03 6.84 118.20
C GLN A 640 68.63 5.65 119.08
N ASN A 641 68.31 4.50 118.49
CA ASN A 641 67.94 3.29 119.23
C ASN A 641 69.17 2.50 119.73
N ASP A 642 70.36 2.74 119.16
CA ASP A 642 71.61 2.00 119.40
C ASP A 642 72.55 2.72 120.40
N GLU A 643 72.02 3.25 121.50
CA GLU A 643 72.81 3.93 122.56
C GLU A 643 73.56 2.96 123.52
N SER A 644 73.54 1.65 123.27
CA SER A 644 74.28 0.68 124.11
C SER A 644 75.68 0.42 123.55
N ILE A 645 76.72 0.76 124.34
CA ILE A 645 78.10 0.39 124.02
C ILE A 645 78.23 -1.14 124.12
N ALA A 646 78.53 -1.81 123.00
CA ALA A 646 78.77 -3.25 122.99
C ALA A 646 79.90 -3.64 123.96
N GLU A 647 79.61 -4.51 124.93
CA GLU A 647 80.54 -4.92 125.99
C GLU A 647 81.61 -5.95 125.54
N ALA A 648 81.48 -6.51 124.33
CA ALA A 648 82.37 -7.53 123.77
C ALA A 648 83.07 -7.06 122.50
N LEU A 649 84.37 -7.35 122.37
CA LEU A 649 85.20 -6.95 121.22
C LEU A 649 84.58 -7.35 119.86
N ASP A 650 84.10 -8.60 119.73
CA ASP A 650 83.46 -9.12 118.51
C ASP A 650 82.16 -8.37 118.16
N ALA A 651 81.42 -7.87 119.16
CA ALA A 651 80.21 -7.08 118.96
C ALA A 651 80.53 -5.62 118.59
N THR A 652 81.58 -5.03 119.17
CA THR A 652 82.07 -3.71 118.77
C THR A 652 82.63 -3.71 117.35
N GLU A 653 83.37 -4.76 116.95
CA GLU A 653 83.88 -4.93 115.58
C GLU A 653 82.74 -5.06 114.56
N ARG A 654 81.68 -5.81 114.86
CA ARG A 654 80.48 -5.88 113.99
C ARG A 654 79.72 -4.56 113.88
N LEU A 655 79.56 -3.81 114.98
CA LEU A 655 78.94 -2.49 114.93
C LEU A 655 79.77 -1.48 114.12
N LEU A 656 81.10 -1.57 114.20
CA LEU A 656 82.01 -0.77 113.36
C LEU A 656 81.90 -1.15 111.88
N GLU A 657 81.84 -2.45 111.55
CA GLU A 657 81.60 -2.92 110.18
C GLU A 657 80.24 -2.46 109.64
N GLN A 658 79.17 -2.58 110.45
CA GLN A 658 77.83 -2.14 110.09
C GLN A 658 77.78 -0.62 109.89
N THR A 659 78.41 0.16 110.76
CA THR A 659 78.51 1.62 110.63
C THR A 659 79.31 2.03 109.39
N ALA A 660 80.40 1.31 109.09
CA ALA A 660 81.19 1.53 107.87
C ALA A 660 80.36 1.21 106.62
N GLN A 661 79.59 0.11 106.65
CA GLN A 661 78.67 -0.26 105.57
C GLN A 661 77.55 0.77 105.37
N HIS A 662 76.92 1.26 106.44
CA HIS A 662 75.90 2.32 106.40
C HIS A 662 76.48 3.63 105.84
N ARG A 663 77.72 3.97 106.21
CA ARG A 663 78.44 5.13 105.66
C ARG A 663 78.66 4.98 104.15
N ASP A 664 79.16 3.85 103.71
CA ASP A 664 79.47 3.63 102.29
C ASP A 664 78.17 3.61 101.45
N GLN A 665 77.10 2.96 101.94
CA GLN A 665 75.77 3.02 101.32
C GLN A 665 75.18 4.43 101.29
N SER A 666 75.42 5.24 102.34
CA SER A 666 74.97 6.65 102.38
C SER A 666 75.64 7.46 101.28
N LEU A 667 76.96 7.30 101.14
CA LEU A 667 77.77 8.00 100.16
C LEU A 667 77.34 7.61 98.74
N ASP A 668 77.10 6.32 98.49
CA ASP A 668 76.62 5.84 97.19
C ASP A 668 75.22 6.36 96.86
N ALA A 669 74.29 6.35 97.82
CA ALA A 669 72.93 6.87 97.63
C ALA A 669 72.92 8.39 97.39
N CYS A 670 73.78 9.13 98.09
CA CYS A 670 73.96 10.58 97.90
C CYS A 670 74.61 10.87 96.54
N ALA A 671 75.67 10.15 96.17
CA ALA A 671 76.34 10.31 94.89
C ALA A 671 75.39 10.01 93.71
N SER A 672 74.58 8.95 93.81
CA SER A 672 73.55 8.62 92.82
C SER A 672 72.48 9.71 92.69
N THR A 673 71.97 10.22 93.81
CA THR A 673 70.96 11.30 93.82
C THR A 673 71.52 12.61 93.25
N ILE A 674 72.79 12.93 93.57
CA ILE A 674 73.50 14.09 92.99
C ILE A 674 73.65 13.91 91.48
N ALA A 675 74.11 12.75 91.01
CA ALA A 675 74.29 12.50 89.57
C ALA A 675 72.97 12.62 88.79
N GLN A 676 71.85 12.17 89.35
CA GLN A 676 70.52 12.35 88.76
C GLN A 676 70.08 13.82 88.76
N GLY A 677 70.38 14.56 89.84
CA GLY A 677 70.15 16.00 89.91
C GLY A 677 70.98 16.77 88.87
N GLU A 678 72.23 16.40 88.67
CA GLU A 678 73.11 16.95 87.64
C GLU A 678 72.59 16.66 86.22
N ALA A 679 72.14 15.43 85.96
CA ALA A 679 71.52 15.05 84.69
C ALA A 679 70.24 15.86 84.40
N LEU A 680 69.38 16.04 85.41
CA LEU A 680 68.19 16.89 85.29
C LEU A 680 68.57 18.36 85.03
N LEU A 681 69.56 18.89 85.75
CA LEU A 681 70.04 20.26 85.54
C LEU A 681 70.64 20.45 84.15
N GLN A 682 71.34 19.45 83.62
CA GLN A 682 71.88 19.49 82.27
C GLN A 682 70.77 19.57 81.22
N GLU A 683 69.66 18.85 81.40
CA GLU A 683 68.52 18.90 80.47
C GLU A 683 67.65 20.16 80.59
N LEU A 684 67.72 20.86 81.73
CA LEU A 684 67.00 22.12 81.95
C LEU A 684 67.76 23.35 81.42
N ARG A 685 69.08 23.24 81.23
CA ARG A 685 69.90 24.25 80.55
C ARG A 685 69.57 24.29 79.06
#